data_AF-N6U124-F1
#
_entry.id   AF-N6U124-F1
#
_cell.length_a   1.000
_cell.length_b   1.000
_cell.length_c   1.000
_cell.angle_alpha   90.00
_cell.angle_beta   90.00
_cell.angle_gamma   90.00
#
_symmetry.space_group_name_H-M   'P 1'
#
loop_
_entity.id
_entity.type
_entity.pdbx_description
1 polymer ?
#
loop_
_entity_poly.entity_id
_entity_poly.type
_entity_poly.pdbx_seq_one_letter_code
_entity_poly.pdbx_strand_id
1 'polypeptide(L)'
;MRKFCGNRSDSDDLSLLECLHSLHPDDLSTMLKPCQQMVWDATSNLIKDENVVSTLLPLCRNDMDKLNCKRDDGDYFKCLASRKDTIEDAHCLFMIQRIENVAFTDYKFLATFLKQCEADVRKLNCGTMDSQGISQIATIACLQTNILLVTENCKSEVFRLSELQSDNIKLDQTMYLDCAEDYSKYCSQFPAGSGRVFHCLARQNPQKLSNKCKTSLIRRQGLISQDYKVSKGLMRSCRDDIKKTHCRKQTSSDRTVRLAQILLCLENLIRNGTYVSSDCQAELVEHRRMLMEDYRLSPEIVDKCKKETVIFCREVETGGKTIHCLMKYAKETKKKDAFSPKCREALGDLVKIADAGENWQVDPVLRTACAPVVDKLCSNFRSGHGSVMICLMDNIGAEAMTEDCETVLMQIQYFVARKFELDEELYRTCKDDAFSVCSANAKFDSESNIVFNSGVLSCLYRQFRSEYEDKRLNDACLANIQRVMKQRAVSVDLQPSIEEACLDNLATFCYKRVEKGEEMNCLQDHYNDLDEKCKDTIELFTELQSQHAELNPYINKHCTHIINTLCMDHKSDEGSIMDCLISQKNNQIVKLDQACRASIEHFQLISLQDYRFSYKFKVACKPYVIRYCNAYSSKFDVIRCLSEQIVNATINKIKSNIPRDCRQQLKAQLFQQRENINMSPVLKAACRDDIRTYCANVVNVNGEVLECLQSGNIELKPACHKEVFRIEKQEAYDNSVDYALLNMCAGPIEMFCSHVDKENVLECLRKHKDQKGFNKKCSAVLMHRILEQNSNSLLNPTLQENCHMDISKFCSHLPIPQGAKAKGVVISCLKKQFKMSKLTDKCEKEIASILREQALNLNLNPLIRTLCKNELQIICKIDEYDDNSGNLEECLKDALINKKIQTPECNVEVANMIEESQADIQVDPLLQQACALDLLQYCSEIAQGNGRHVNCLKLMMDKKKKLSTKCKNMLTKRFEMYKNAALIAPMPLENFEQLYHQVTSSPSRQYFFLITVIFLGTVFIVGLMCGKLNNRKYMLLKNK
;
A
#
# COMPACT_ATOMS: atom_id res chain seq x y z
N MET A 1 69.89 28.80 -13.44
CA MET A 1 71.05 29.22 -14.25
C MET A 1 72.32 29.39 -13.41
N ARG A 2 72.55 30.50 -12.70
CA ARG A 2 73.80 30.71 -11.92
C ARG A 2 74.14 29.59 -10.91
N LYS A 3 73.12 28.98 -10.29
CA LYS A 3 73.28 27.86 -9.34
C LYS A 3 73.80 26.56 -9.99
N PHE A 4 73.43 26.29 -11.24
CA PHE A 4 73.70 25.01 -11.91
C PHE A 4 74.76 25.11 -13.01
N CYS A 5 74.89 26.28 -13.65
CA CYS A 5 75.77 26.56 -14.79
C CYS A 5 76.70 27.75 -14.53
N GLY A 6 77.11 27.95 -13.27
CA GLY A 6 77.80 29.17 -12.79
C GLY A 6 79.04 29.60 -13.57
N ASN A 7 79.73 28.69 -14.26
CA ASN A 7 80.93 28.99 -15.07
C ASN A 7 80.63 29.52 -16.49
N ARG A 8 79.35 29.64 -16.88
CA ARG A 8 78.92 30.01 -18.24
C ARG A 8 77.91 31.17 -18.28
N SER A 9 77.81 31.97 -17.22
CA SER A 9 76.76 33.01 -17.11
C SER A 9 76.86 34.16 -18.12
N ASP A 10 78.01 34.33 -18.77
CA ASP A 10 78.27 35.36 -19.80
C ASP A 10 78.28 34.79 -21.24
N SER A 11 77.86 33.53 -21.41
CA SER A 11 77.79 32.86 -22.73
C SER A 11 76.42 33.02 -23.40
N ASP A 12 76.38 32.84 -24.73
CA ASP A 12 75.17 32.89 -25.55
C ASP A 12 74.10 31.87 -25.11
N ASP A 13 72.82 32.16 -25.38
CA ASP A 13 71.67 31.37 -24.93
C ASP A 13 71.80 29.86 -25.27
N LEU A 14 72.43 29.53 -26.40
CA LEU A 14 72.72 28.16 -26.81
C LEU A 14 73.70 27.45 -25.85
N SER A 15 74.77 28.12 -25.43
CA SER A 15 75.77 27.56 -24.51
C SER A 15 75.22 27.36 -23.09
N LEU A 16 74.24 28.17 -22.69
CA LEU A 16 73.48 28.00 -21.45
C LEU A 16 72.54 26.79 -21.53
N LEU A 17 71.84 26.61 -22.65
CA LEU A 17 70.98 25.44 -22.87
C LEU A 17 71.80 24.14 -22.95
N GLU A 18 72.94 24.13 -23.65
CA GLU A 18 73.87 22.99 -23.67
C GLU A 18 74.32 22.58 -22.26
N CYS A 19 74.61 23.56 -21.40
CA CYS A 19 74.96 23.29 -20.00
C CYS A 19 73.81 22.63 -19.25
N LEU A 20 72.58 23.16 -19.40
CA LEU A 20 71.41 22.59 -18.72
C LEU A 20 71.07 21.17 -19.17
N HIS A 21 71.25 20.86 -20.46
CA HIS A 21 71.05 19.50 -20.99
C HIS A 21 72.10 18.51 -20.51
N SER A 22 73.27 18.98 -20.06
CA SER A 22 74.35 18.14 -19.52
C SER A 22 74.26 17.88 -18.01
N LEU A 23 73.25 18.41 -17.32
CA LEU A 23 73.06 18.22 -15.87
C LEU A 23 72.64 16.78 -15.53
N HIS A 24 73.01 16.33 -14.32
CA HIS A 24 72.59 15.02 -13.83
C HIS A 24 71.06 14.98 -13.60
N PRO A 25 70.37 13.84 -13.85
CA PRO A 25 68.93 13.68 -13.61
C PRO A 25 68.44 14.14 -12.23
N ASP A 26 69.24 13.89 -11.20
CA ASP A 26 68.91 14.28 -9.82
C ASP A 26 68.90 15.81 -9.66
N ASP A 27 69.84 16.53 -10.29
CA ASP A 27 69.88 17.99 -10.25
C ASP A 27 68.72 18.61 -11.05
N LEU A 28 68.36 18.01 -12.18
CA LEU A 28 67.20 18.38 -12.99
C LEU A 28 65.88 18.24 -12.21
N SER A 29 65.77 17.19 -11.37
CA SER A 29 64.59 16.94 -10.53
C SER A 29 64.40 17.98 -9.42
N THR A 30 65.48 18.62 -8.96
CA THR A 30 65.43 19.70 -7.95
C THR A 30 65.05 21.08 -8.51
N MET A 31 64.96 21.20 -9.84
CA MET A 31 64.63 22.45 -10.51
C MET A 31 63.14 22.79 -10.36
N LEU A 32 62.83 24.04 -10.02
CA LEU A 32 61.45 24.52 -9.91
C LEU A 32 60.75 24.47 -11.28
N LYS A 33 59.46 24.08 -11.30
CA LYS A 33 58.65 23.99 -12.54
C LYS A 33 58.67 25.27 -13.41
N PRO A 34 58.57 26.50 -12.87
CA PRO A 34 58.68 27.71 -13.69
C PRO A 34 60.05 27.86 -14.38
N CYS A 35 61.12 27.35 -13.77
CA CYS A 35 62.44 27.34 -14.40
C CYS A 35 62.50 26.31 -15.53
N GLN A 36 61.93 25.12 -15.34
CA GLN A 36 61.82 24.11 -16.40
C GLN A 36 60.99 24.65 -17.59
N GLN A 37 59.90 25.37 -17.32
CA GLN A 37 59.08 26.02 -18.34
C GLN A 37 59.88 27.07 -19.12
N MET A 38 60.67 27.91 -18.45
CA MET A 38 61.53 28.90 -19.14
C MET A 38 62.57 28.24 -20.05
N VAL A 39 63.13 27.11 -19.62
CA VAL A 39 64.10 26.33 -20.43
C VAL A 39 63.42 25.72 -21.64
N TRP A 40 62.20 25.19 -21.46
CA TRP A 40 61.37 24.72 -22.55
C TRP A 40 61.02 25.84 -23.54
N ASP A 41 60.68 27.04 -23.05
CA ASP A 41 60.37 28.21 -23.89
C ASP A 41 61.58 28.68 -24.68
N ALA A 42 62.76 28.73 -24.06
CA ALA A 42 64.01 29.06 -24.73
C ALA A 42 64.35 28.04 -25.83
N THR A 43 64.18 26.75 -25.54
CA THR A 43 64.42 25.66 -26.50
C THR A 43 63.41 25.68 -27.64
N SER A 44 62.12 25.88 -27.34
CA SER A 44 61.04 26.01 -28.32
C SER A 44 61.25 27.21 -29.24
N ASN A 45 61.67 28.35 -28.67
CA ASN A 45 62.00 29.54 -29.47
C ASN A 45 63.25 29.33 -30.33
N LEU A 46 64.29 28.64 -29.83
CA LEU A 46 65.52 28.36 -30.59
C LEU A 46 65.24 27.56 -31.88
N ILE A 47 64.30 26.62 -31.84
CA ILE A 47 63.97 25.75 -32.97
C ILE A 47 62.90 26.33 -33.92
N LYS A 48 62.39 27.55 -33.68
CA LYS A 48 61.47 28.22 -34.60
C LYS A 48 62.18 28.59 -35.90
N ASP A 49 61.48 28.43 -37.02
CA ASP A 49 62.03 28.64 -38.37
C ASP A 49 62.77 29.99 -38.49
N GLU A 50 62.21 31.10 -38.00
CA GLU A 50 62.83 32.43 -38.03
C GLU A 50 64.16 32.50 -37.25
N ASN A 51 64.22 31.88 -36.08
CA ASN A 51 65.39 31.90 -35.19
C ASN A 51 66.47 30.92 -35.65
N VAL A 52 66.07 29.79 -36.22
CA VAL A 52 66.99 28.83 -36.86
C VAL A 52 67.61 29.47 -38.09
N VAL A 53 66.82 30.17 -38.91
CA VAL A 53 67.33 30.95 -40.04
C VAL A 53 68.30 32.02 -39.54
N SER A 54 67.94 32.85 -38.57
CA SER A 54 68.80 33.95 -38.10
C SER A 54 70.12 33.45 -37.48
N THR A 55 70.08 32.32 -36.78
CA THR A 55 71.27 31.71 -36.15
C THR A 55 72.19 31.05 -37.17
N LEU A 56 71.64 30.45 -38.24
CA LEU A 56 72.41 29.72 -39.24
C LEU A 56 72.82 30.58 -40.45
N LEU A 57 72.09 31.64 -40.81
CA LEU A 57 72.39 32.53 -41.94
C LEU A 57 73.85 33.09 -41.97
N PRO A 58 74.46 33.50 -40.84
CA PRO A 58 75.83 34.00 -40.85
C PRO A 58 76.90 32.92 -41.13
N LEU A 59 76.58 31.64 -40.92
CA LEU A 59 77.56 30.54 -40.97
C LEU A 59 77.28 29.52 -42.09
N CYS A 60 76.03 29.44 -42.58
CA CYS A 60 75.56 28.43 -43.52
C CYS A 60 75.12 28.99 -44.89
N ARG A 61 75.47 30.25 -45.21
CA ARG A 61 74.89 31.00 -46.36
C ARG A 61 74.96 30.24 -47.70
N ASN A 62 76.05 29.53 -47.99
CA ASN A 62 76.26 28.85 -49.28
C ASN A 62 75.58 27.48 -49.39
N ASP A 63 75.33 26.82 -48.25
CA ASP A 63 74.74 25.47 -48.19
C ASP A 63 73.22 25.52 -48.04
N MET A 64 72.67 26.58 -47.45
CA MET A 64 71.22 26.73 -47.20
C MET A 64 70.38 26.83 -48.49
N ASP A 65 70.93 27.42 -49.55
CA ASP A 65 70.24 27.53 -50.85
C ASP A 65 70.24 26.19 -51.63
N LYS A 66 71.18 25.27 -51.33
CA LYS A 66 71.26 23.94 -51.95
C LYS A 66 70.29 22.93 -51.32
N LEU A 67 69.90 23.12 -50.05
CA LEU A 67 69.15 22.14 -49.25
C LEU A 67 67.65 22.07 -49.57
N ASN A 68 67.08 23.02 -50.32
CA ASN A 68 65.66 23.08 -50.72
C ASN A 68 64.66 22.92 -49.54
N CYS A 69 64.98 23.44 -48.36
CA CYS A 69 64.09 23.43 -47.20
C CYS A 69 63.16 24.66 -47.21
N LYS A 70 61.85 24.45 -47.06
CA LYS A 70 60.85 25.53 -47.00
C LYS A 70 60.85 26.22 -45.64
N ARG A 71 60.82 27.55 -45.62
CA ARG A 71 60.99 28.39 -44.41
C ARG A 71 59.70 28.69 -43.63
N ASP A 72 58.52 28.30 -44.13
CA ASP A 72 57.20 28.71 -43.58
C ASP A 72 56.31 27.56 -43.05
N ASP A 73 56.79 26.31 -43.05
CA ASP A 73 55.97 25.14 -42.67
C ASP A 73 56.09 24.76 -41.18
N GLY A 74 57.01 25.35 -40.40
CA GLY A 74 57.31 24.94 -39.02
C GLY A 74 58.19 23.68 -38.92
N ASP A 75 58.72 23.24 -40.05
CA ASP A 75 59.53 22.03 -40.23
C ASP A 75 60.95 22.37 -40.76
N TYR A 76 61.35 23.64 -40.73
CA TYR A 76 62.61 24.07 -41.36
C TYR A 76 63.82 23.40 -40.71
N PHE A 77 63.91 23.44 -39.37
CA PHE A 77 64.99 22.77 -38.64
C PHE A 77 65.00 21.26 -38.83
N LYS A 78 63.82 20.63 -38.88
CA LYS A 78 63.68 19.20 -39.15
C LYS A 78 64.21 18.83 -40.53
N CYS A 79 63.90 19.64 -41.55
CA CYS A 79 64.43 19.46 -42.90
C CYS A 79 65.96 19.57 -42.91
N LEU A 80 66.53 20.61 -42.26
CA LEU A 80 67.97 20.82 -42.16
C LEU A 80 68.69 19.66 -41.46
N ALA A 81 68.21 19.24 -40.29
CA ALA A 81 68.82 18.17 -39.52
C ALA A 81 68.72 16.80 -40.23
N SER A 82 67.69 16.58 -41.05
CA SER A 82 67.54 15.36 -41.86
C SER A 82 68.48 15.29 -43.07
N ARG A 83 69.02 16.44 -43.52
CA ARG A 83 69.91 16.56 -44.69
C ARG A 83 71.32 17.01 -44.32
N LYS A 84 71.68 16.95 -43.03
CA LYS A 84 72.98 17.42 -42.51
C LYS A 84 74.19 16.76 -43.18
N ASP A 85 74.04 15.53 -43.67
CA ASP A 85 75.11 14.80 -44.37
C ASP A 85 75.45 15.40 -45.76
N THR A 86 74.63 16.34 -46.25
CA THR A 86 74.84 17.04 -47.53
C THR A 86 75.51 18.41 -47.39
N ILE A 87 75.92 18.78 -46.17
CA ILE A 87 76.53 20.08 -45.83
C ILE A 87 78.05 19.94 -45.91
N GLU A 88 78.70 20.79 -46.72
CA GLU A 88 80.14 20.76 -46.94
C GLU A 88 80.90 21.64 -45.93
N ASP A 89 80.30 22.73 -45.44
CA ASP A 89 80.93 23.63 -44.46
C ASP A 89 80.93 23.03 -43.04
N ALA A 90 82.12 22.77 -42.50
CA ALA A 90 82.31 22.19 -41.17
C ALA A 90 81.80 23.06 -40.02
N HIS A 91 81.84 24.39 -40.15
CA HIS A 91 81.33 25.33 -39.14
C HIS A 91 79.79 25.37 -39.16
N CYS A 92 79.20 25.32 -40.35
CA CYS A 92 77.75 25.17 -40.51
C CYS A 92 77.25 23.85 -39.91
N LEU A 93 77.92 22.74 -40.25
CA LEU A 93 77.60 21.41 -39.74
C LEU A 93 77.71 21.35 -38.20
N PHE A 94 78.79 21.93 -37.65
CA PHE A 94 79.00 21.98 -36.20
C PHE A 94 77.89 22.78 -35.49
N MET A 95 77.46 23.92 -36.04
CA MET A 95 76.38 24.69 -35.45
C MET A 95 75.02 23.99 -35.53
N ILE A 96 74.73 23.31 -36.64
CA ILE A 96 73.51 22.48 -36.76
C ILE A 96 73.54 21.33 -35.73
N GLN A 97 74.69 20.70 -35.50
CA GLN A 97 74.86 19.68 -34.47
C GLN A 97 74.68 20.25 -33.05
N ARG A 98 75.17 21.45 -32.77
CA ARG A 98 74.95 22.14 -31.48
C ARG A 98 73.47 22.41 -31.22
N ILE A 99 72.75 22.93 -32.22
CA ILE A 99 71.29 23.13 -32.12
C ILE A 99 70.57 21.78 -32.00
N GLU A 100 70.99 20.74 -32.73
CA GLU A 100 70.40 19.38 -32.64
C GLU A 100 70.58 18.77 -31.25
N ASN A 101 71.71 18.99 -30.58
CA ASN A 101 71.99 18.48 -29.23
C ASN A 101 71.13 19.14 -28.14
N VAL A 102 70.65 20.37 -28.37
CA VAL A 102 69.78 21.11 -27.45
C VAL A 102 68.31 20.99 -27.83
N ALA A 103 68.00 20.77 -29.12
CA ALA A 103 66.65 20.56 -29.59
C ALA A 103 65.99 19.35 -28.91
N PHE A 104 64.66 19.34 -28.82
CA PHE A 104 63.90 18.23 -28.25
C PHE A 104 64.26 16.91 -28.93
N THR A 105 64.57 15.84 -28.21
CA THR A 105 64.92 14.52 -28.79
C THR A 105 63.91 14.03 -29.85
N ASP A 106 62.65 14.44 -29.72
CA ASP A 106 61.51 14.02 -30.55
C ASP A 106 61.07 15.08 -31.59
N TYR A 107 61.87 16.14 -31.82
CA TYR A 107 61.51 17.26 -32.72
C TYR A 107 61.15 16.79 -34.14
N LYS A 108 61.67 15.63 -34.57
CA LYS A 108 61.43 15.04 -35.89
C LYS A 108 59.98 14.62 -36.11
N PHE A 109 59.22 14.30 -35.05
CA PHE A 109 57.89 13.69 -35.16
C PHE A 109 56.73 14.56 -34.64
N LEU A 110 57.03 15.71 -34.01
CA LEU A 110 56.07 16.47 -33.21
C LEU A 110 56.03 17.99 -33.50
N ALA A 111 56.52 18.43 -34.66
CA ALA A 111 56.49 19.85 -35.05
C ALA A 111 55.06 20.45 -35.06
N THR A 112 54.08 19.69 -35.56
CA THR A 112 52.66 20.09 -35.55
C THR A 112 52.11 20.23 -34.12
N PHE A 113 52.55 19.34 -33.21
CA PHE A 113 52.21 19.40 -31.79
C PHE A 113 52.74 20.66 -31.12
N LEU A 114 54.02 20.98 -31.32
CA LEU A 114 54.60 22.21 -30.78
C LEU A 114 53.86 23.45 -31.29
N LYS A 115 53.57 23.53 -32.59
CA LYS A 115 52.85 24.65 -33.20
C LYS A 115 51.44 24.83 -32.63
N GLN A 116 50.70 23.75 -32.41
CA GLN A 116 49.31 23.83 -31.95
C GLN A 116 49.17 23.93 -30.42
N CYS A 117 50.16 23.45 -29.66
CA CYS A 117 50.10 23.36 -28.19
C CYS A 117 50.96 24.38 -27.43
N GLU A 118 51.79 25.18 -28.10
CA GLU A 118 52.71 26.14 -27.44
C GLU A 118 52.01 27.03 -26.40
N ALA A 119 50.85 27.58 -26.75
CA ALA A 119 50.08 28.45 -25.84
C ALA A 119 49.57 27.71 -24.60
N ASP A 120 49.09 26.47 -24.77
CA ASP A 120 48.56 25.64 -23.68
C ASP A 120 49.68 25.12 -22.78
N VAL A 121 50.85 24.78 -23.34
CA VAL A 121 52.03 24.40 -22.57
C VAL A 121 52.47 25.53 -21.65
N ARG A 122 52.54 26.77 -22.16
CA ARG A 122 52.86 27.96 -21.35
C ARG A 122 51.82 28.22 -20.27
N LYS A 123 50.54 28.19 -20.64
CA LYS A 123 49.43 28.46 -19.72
C LYS A 123 49.40 27.48 -18.55
N LEU A 124 49.69 26.21 -18.81
CA LEU A 124 49.64 25.12 -17.82
C LEU A 124 50.99 24.80 -17.18
N ASN A 125 52.07 25.50 -17.58
CA ASN A 125 53.46 25.22 -17.16
C ASN A 125 53.86 23.75 -17.37
N CYS A 126 53.52 23.19 -18.52
CA CYS A 126 53.79 21.78 -18.87
C CYS A 126 55.16 21.53 -19.52
N GLY A 127 55.97 22.57 -19.73
CA GLY A 127 57.35 22.44 -20.18
C GLY A 127 58.21 21.81 -19.10
N THR A 128 58.45 20.51 -19.20
CA THR A 128 59.14 19.71 -18.18
C THR A 128 60.38 19.06 -18.76
N MET A 129 61.37 18.79 -17.90
CA MET A 129 62.62 18.13 -18.26
C MET A 129 62.69 16.78 -17.53
N ASP A 130 63.16 15.74 -18.21
CA ASP A 130 63.36 14.40 -17.65
C ASP A 130 64.88 14.06 -17.60
N SER A 131 65.21 12.93 -17.01
CA SER A 131 66.54 12.33 -16.88
C SER A 131 67.34 12.18 -18.19
N GLN A 132 66.68 12.28 -19.36
CA GLN A 132 67.32 12.24 -20.67
C GLN A 132 67.35 13.61 -21.40
N GLY A 133 66.96 14.69 -20.71
CA GLY A 133 66.87 16.05 -21.28
C GLY A 133 65.43 16.57 -21.39
N ILE A 134 65.20 17.60 -22.20
CA ILE A 134 63.85 18.15 -22.44
C ILE A 134 63.06 17.20 -23.34
N SER A 135 62.30 16.29 -22.73
CA SER A 135 61.45 15.34 -23.45
C SER A 135 60.05 15.92 -23.68
N GLN A 136 59.57 15.87 -24.92
CA GLN A 136 58.20 16.25 -25.25
C GLN A 136 57.18 15.25 -24.69
N ILE A 137 57.60 14.03 -24.34
CA ILE A 137 56.75 12.98 -23.78
C ILE A 137 56.20 13.40 -22.41
N ALA A 138 57.03 14.02 -21.57
CA ALA A 138 56.60 14.54 -20.27
C ALA A 138 55.65 15.75 -20.42
N THR A 139 55.91 16.62 -21.41
CA THR A 139 55.00 17.71 -21.77
C THR A 139 53.65 17.19 -22.26
N ILE A 140 53.64 16.16 -23.12
CA ILE A 140 52.40 15.49 -23.58
C ILE A 140 51.68 14.87 -22.39
N ALA A 141 52.36 14.17 -21.49
CA ALA A 141 51.75 13.56 -20.31
C ALA A 141 51.11 14.61 -19.38
N CYS A 142 51.73 15.79 -19.23
CA CYS A 142 51.17 16.91 -18.49
C CYS A 142 49.91 17.48 -19.16
N LEU A 143 49.94 17.69 -20.48
CA LEU A 143 48.77 18.16 -21.24
C LEU A 143 47.63 17.12 -21.22
N GLN A 144 47.96 15.84 -21.34
CA GLN A 144 47.01 14.72 -21.22
C GLN A 144 46.31 14.72 -19.86
N THR A 145 47.04 15.03 -18.79
CA THR A 145 46.48 15.12 -17.43
C THR A 145 45.52 16.31 -17.28
N ASN A 146 45.75 17.39 -18.02
CA ASN A 146 44.97 18.63 -17.97
C ASN A 146 44.07 18.83 -19.20
N ILE A 147 43.68 17.74 -19.88
CA ILE A 147 43.05 17.78 -21.21
C ILE A 147 41.76 18.62 -21.27
N LEU A 148 41.05 18.78 -20.16
CA LEU A 148 39.84 19.60 -20.05
C LEU A 148 40.10 21.12 -20.12
N LEU A 149 41.35 21.55 -19.86
CA LEU A 149 41.76 22.97 -19.86
C LEU A 149 42.51 23.41 -21.12
N VAL A 150 42.76 22.45 -22.02
CA VAL A 150 43.53 22.60 -23.27
C VAL A 150 42.62 23.06 -24.42
N THR A 151 43.12 23.91 -25.31
CA THR A 151 42.36 24.39 -26.48
C THR A 151 42.04 23.27 -27.47
N GLU A 152 40.93 23.38 -28.23
CA GLU A 152 40.48 22.30 -29.13
C GLU A 152 41.50 21.91 -30.23
N ASN A 153 42.32 22.85 -30.71
CA ASN A 153 43.39 22.56 -31.67
C ASN A 153 44.48 21.69 -31.03
N CYS A 154 45.02 22.12 -29.89
CA CYS A 154 46.03 21.33 -29.17
C CYS A 154 45.46 19.98 -28.71
N LYS A 155 44.22 19.97 -28.21
CA LYS A 155 43.51 18.78 -27.75
C LYS A 155 43.36 17.73 -28.87
N SER A 156 43.01 18.15 -30.09
CA SER A 156 42.96 17.25 -31.25
C SER A 156 44.30 16.58 -31.52
N GLU A 157 45.41 17.30 -31.37
CA GLU A 157 46.75 16.79 -31.60
C GLU A 157 47.21 15.88 -30.46
N VAL A 158 46.89 16.23 -29.21
CA VAL A 158 47.11 15.36 -28.04
C VAL A 158 46.36 14.04 -28.18
N PHE A 159 45.11 14.04 -28.64
CA PHE A 159 44.38 12.79 -28.89
C PHE A 159 44.95 11.98 -30.05
N ARG A 160 45.39 12.63 -31.13
CA ARG A 160 46.07 11.96 -32.25
C ARG A 160 47.31 11.20 -31.76
N LEU A 161 48.11 11.83 -30.91
CA LEU A 161 49.29 11.19 -30.30
C LEU A 161 48.88 10.08 -29.33
N SER A 162 47.83 10.28 -28.55
CA SER A 162 47.30 9.30 -27.59
C SER A 162 46.74 8.05 -28.29
N GLU A 163 46.15 8.21 -29.48
CA GLU A 163 45.73 7.12 -30.37
C GLU A 163 46.95 6.31 -30.85
N LEU A 164 48.02 6.96 -31.30
CA LEU A 164 49.26 6.27 -31.69
C LEU A 164 49.91 5.52 -30.51
N GLN A 165 49.90 6.15 -29.33
CA GLN A 165 50.37 5.53 -28.08
C GLN A 165 49.53 4.32 -27.65
N SER A 166 48.33 4.12 -28.20
CA SER A 166 47.44 3.00 -27.84
C SER A 166 47.81 1.66 -28.43
N ASP A 167 48.59 1.65 -29.51
CA ASP A 167 48.95 0.42 -30.21
C ASP A 167 49.92 -0.43 -29.40
N ASN A 168 50.80 0.19 -28.62
CA ASN A 168 51.79 -0.49 -27.83
C ASN A 168 52.09 0.29 -26.56
N ILE A 169 52.00 -0.38 -25.40
CA ILE A 169 52.32 0.24 -24.11
C ILE A 169 53.70 0.90 -24.11
N LYS A 170 54.67 0.36 -24.86
CA LYS A 170 56.02 0.93 -25.00
C LYS A 170 56.06 2.30 -25.71
N LEU A 171 55.02 2.65 -26.47
CA LEU A 171 54.92 3.95 -27.14
C LEU A 171 54.45 5.06 -26.18
N ASP A 172 53.75 4.71 -25.11
CA ASP A 172 53.54 5.59 -23.95
C ASP A 172 54.66 5.30 -22.94
N GLN A 173 55.83 5.90 -23.16
CA GLN A 173 57.02 5.65 -22.35
C GLN A 173 56.77 5.92 -20.85
N THR A 174 56.03 6.98 -20.51
CA THR A 174 55.64 7.28 -19.13
C THR A 174 54.83 6.14 -18.52
N MET A 175 53.78 5.68 -19.20
CA MET A 175 52.96 4.57 -18.72
C MET A 175 53.77 3.26 -18.64
N TYR A 176 54.64 3.00 -19.62
CA TYR A 176 55.46 1.79 -19.62
C TYR A 176 56.41 1.74 -18.42
N LEU A 177 57.10 2.85 -18.12
CA LEU A 177 58.00 2.95 -16.97
C LEU A 177 57.22 2.81 -15.66
N ASP A 178 56.08 3.47 -15.54
CA ASP A 178 55.24 3.42 -14.34
C ASP A 178 54.64 2.03 -14.07
N CYS A 179 54.35 1.27 -15.14
CA CYS A 179 53.68 -0.04 -15.07
C CYS A 179 54.57 -1.23 -15.39
N ALA A 180 55.89 -1.07 -15.59
CA ALA A 180 56.76 -2.14 -16.06
C ALA A 180 56.76 -3.36 -15.12
N GLU A 181 56.89 -3.12 -13.82
CA GLU A 181 56.87 -4.16 -12.80
C GLU A 181 55.52 -4.88 -12.75
N ASP A 182 54.42 -4.11 -12.71
CA ASP A 182 53.05 -4.63 -12.69
C ASP A 182 52.72 -5.43 -13.95
N TYR A 183 53.17 -4.98 -15.13
CA TYR A 183 53.04 -5.68 -16.40
C TYR A 183 53.75 -7.03 -16.36
N SER A 184 55.01 -7.05 -15.91
CA SER A 184 55.80 -8.28 -15.83
C SER A 184 55.18 -9.32 -14.88
N LYS A 185 54.55 -8.84 -13.79
CA LYS A 185 54.00 -9.68 -12.73
C LYS A 185 52.62 -10.24 -13.05
N TYR A 186 51.74 -9.46 -13.67
CA TYR A 186 50.32 -9.82 -13.81
C TYR A 186 49.85 -10.01 -15.26
N CYS A 187 50.57 -9.44 -16.24
CA CYS A 187 50.09 -9.33 -17.62
C CYS A 187 51.11 -9.78 -18.68
N SER A 188 52.15 -10.53 -18.28
CA SER A 188 53.23 -11.02 -19.14
C SER A 188 52.78 -11.97 -20.24
N GLN A 189 51.58 -12.56 -20.11
CA GLN A 189 50.94 -13.40 -21.13
C GLN A 189 50.55 -12.64 -22.41
N PHE A 190 50.49 -11.30 -22.35
CA PHE A 190 50.13 -10.47 -23.50
C PHE A 190 51.36 -9.72 -24.04
N PRO A 191 51.75 -9.89 -25.31
CA PRO A 191 52.91 -9.20 -25.84
C PRO A 191 52.67 -7.68 -25.92
N ALA A 192 53.73 -6.91 -25.68
CA ALA A 192 53.75 -5.45 -25.86
C ALA A 192 53.47 -5.11 -27.34
N GLY A 193 52.34 -4.44 -27.62
CA GLY A 193 51.83 -4.19 -28.97
C GLY A 193 50.50 -4.86 -29.30
N SER A 194 50.01 -5.74 -28.42
CA SER A 194 48.71 -6.40 -28.62
C SER A 194 47.49 -5.53 -28.32
N GLY A 195 47.69 -4.34 -27.70
CA GLY A 195 46.62 -3.52 -27.11
C GLY A 195 45.97 -4.12 -25.86
N ARG A 196 46.16 -5.41 -25.58
CA ARG A 196 45.51 -6.14 -24.46
C ARG A 196 46.18 -5.91 -23.10
N VAL A 197 47.42 -5.43 -23.10
CA VAL A 197 48.18 -5.15 -21.89
C VAL A 197 47.46 -4.12 -21.01
N PHE A 198 46.92 -3.06 -21.62
CA PHE A 198 46.14 -2.05 -20.91
C PHE A 198 44.90 -2.66 -20.25
N HIS A 199 44.09 -3.42 -21.00
CA HIS A 199 42.89 -4.09 -20.47
C HIS A 199 43.23 -5.06 -19.33
N CYS A 200 44.33 -5.81 -19.44
CA CYS A 200 44.76 -6.71 -18.39
C CYS A 200 45.12 -5.96 -17.10
N LEU A 201 45.90 -4.88 -17.19
CA LEU A 201 46.29 -4.05 -16.05
C LEU A 201 45.07 -3.35 -15.43
N ALA A 202 44.18 -2.81 -16.26
CA ALA A 202 42.95 -2.15 -15.82
C ALA A 202 41.94 -3.10 -15.14
N ARG A 203 42.03 -4.42 -15.37
CA ARG A 203 41.21 -5.44 -14.68
C ARG A 203 41.81 -5.93 -13.37
N GLN A 204 43.08 -5.65 -13.10
CA GLN A 204 43.68 -6.07 -11.84
C GLN A 204 43.08 -5.30 -10.68
N ASN A 205 43.02 -5.95 -9.51
CA ASN A 205 42.59 -5.27 -8.29
C ASN A 205 43.49 -4.04 -8.06
N PRO A 206 42.93 -2.82 -7.94
CA PRO A 206 43.69 -1.61 -7.72
C PRO A 206 44.64 -1.70 -6.51
N GLN A 207 44.34 -2.52 -5.50
CA GLN A 207 45.23 -2.72 -4.35
C GLN A 207 46.52 -3.48 -4.67
N LYS A 208 46.54 -4.26 -5.77
CA LYS A 208 47.69 -5.09 -6.18
C LYS A 208 48.70 -4.35 -7.07
N LEU A 209 48.30 -3.21 -7.63
CA LEU A 209 49.11 -2.41 -8.54
C LEU A 209 49.93 -1.34 -7.79
N SER A 210 51.04 -0.90 -8.38
CA SER A 210 51.79 0.25 -7.87
C SER A 210 50.99 1.55 -8.02
N ASN A 211 51.22 2.53 -7.12
CA ASN A 211 50.52 3.82 -7.18
C ASN A 211 50.88 4.63 -8.45
N LYS A 212 52.11 4.46 -8.95
CA LYS A 212 52.55 5.06 -10.23
C LYS A 212 51.76 4.48 -11.39
N CYS A 213 51.68 3.15 -11.49
CA CYS A 213 50.90 2.50 -12.55
C CYS A 213 49.41 2.86 -12.49
N LYS A 214 48.81 2.90 -11.29
CA LYS A 214 47.41 3.35 -11.11
C LYS A 214 47.18 4.74 -11.69
N THR A 215 48.05 5.70 -11.35
CA THR A 215 47.93 7.08 -11.82
C THR A 215 48.03 7.17 -13.35
N SER A 216 48.96 6.43 -13.94
CA SER A 216 49.11 6.33 -15.39
C SER A 216 47.94 5.63 -16.08
N LEU A 217 47.33 4.62 -15.46
CA LEU A 217 46.10 3.98 -15.94
C LEU A 217 44.92 4.94 -15.93
N ILE A 218 44.71 5.68 -14.84
CA ILE A 218 43.62 6.66 -14.72
C ILE A 218 43.79 7.78 -15.74
N ARG A 219 45.01 8.30 -15.93
CA ARG A 219 45.31 9.29 -16.99
C ARG A 219 44.86 8.76 -18.34
N ARG A 220 45.21 7.52 -18.67
CA ARG A 220 44.84 6.89 -19.94
C ARG A 220 43.33 6.66 -20.08
N GLN A 221 42.66 6.18 -19.03
CA GLN A 221 41.20 6.03 -19.00
C GLN A 221 40.48 7.38 -19.16
N GLY A 222 41.01 8.45 -18.56
CA GLY A 222 40.48 9.80 -18.72
C GLY A 222 40.57 10.31 -20.16
N LEU A 223 41.68 10.02 -20.87
CA LEU A 223 41.79 10.32 -22.30
C LEU A 223 40.77 9.52 -23.13
N ILE A 224 40.57 8.24 -22.80
CA ILE A 224 39.57 7.39 -23.47
C ILE A 224 38.16 7.93 -23.24
N SER A 225 37.82 8.44 -22.04
CA SER A 225 36.49 8.98 -21.79
C SER A 225 36.21 10.26 -22.60
N GLN A 226 37.25 11.08 -22.83
CA GLN A 226 37.14 12.30 -23.62
C GLN A 226 37.16 12.08 -25.15
N ASP A 227 37.93 11.11 -25.65
CA ASP A 227 37.88 10.69 -27.06
C ASP A 227 37.97 9.16 -27.18
N TYR A 228 36.90 8.55 -27.73
CA TYR A 228 36.78 7.10 -27.87
C TYR A 228 37.89 6.47 -28.73
N LYS A 229 38.50 7.24 -29.65
CA LYS A 229 39.55 6.72 -30.57
C LYS A 229 40.83 6.33 -29.84
N VAL A 230 41.06 6.87 -28.65
CA VAL A 230 42.22 6.53 -27.81
C VAL A 230 42.17 5.06 -27.36
N SER A 231 40.98 4.45 -27.35
CA SER A 231 40.81 3.02 -27.05
C SER A 231 41.03 2.15 -28.29
N LYS A 232 42.20 1.51 -28.37
CA LYS A 232 42.51 0.59 -29.47
C LYS A 232 41.60 -0.63 -29.51
N GLY A 233 41.26 -1.19 -28.34
CA GLY A 233 40.36 -2.34 -28.22
C GLY A 233 39.00 -2.04 -28.82
N LEU A 234 38.39 -0.92 -28.41
CA LEU A 234 37.12 -0.44 -28.94
C LEU A 234 37.21 -0.16 -30.45
N MET A 235 38.24 0.54 -30.91
CA MET A 235 38.43 0.83 -32.33
C MET A 235 38.70 -0.42 -33.18
N ARG A 236 39.24 -1.49 -32.60
CA ARG A 236 39.46 -2.74 -33.32
C ARG A 236 38.16 -3.52 -33.47
N SER A 237 37.38 -3.63 -32.40
CA SER A 237 36.17 -4.45 -32.36
C SER A 237 34.93 -3.74 -32.91
N CYS A 238 34.80 -2.43 -32.70
CA CYS A 238 33.59 -1.66 -33.04
C CYS A 238 33.71 -0.76 -34.28
N ARG A 239 34.88 -0.67 -34.94
CA ARG A 239 35.08 0.30 -36.05
C ARG A 239 34.10 0.14 -37.19
N ASP A 240 33.83 -1.09 -37.61
CA ASP A 240 32.92 -1.34 -38.73
C ASP A 240 31.48 -1.05 -38.34
N ASP A 241 31.10 -1.42 -37.12
CA ASP A 241 29.77 -1.16 -36.55
C ASP A 241 29.53 0.36 -36.44
N ILE A 242 30.47 1.14 -35.88
CA ILE A 242 30.40 2.61 -35.77
C ILE A 242 30.31 3.29 -37.15
N LYS A 243 31.04 2.78 -38.15
CA LYS A 243 31.02 3.33 -39.51
C LYS A 243 29.68 3.07 -40.20
N LYS A 244 29.19 1.83 -40.14
CA LYS A 244 27.93 1.39 -40.75
C LYS A 244 26.73 2.13 -40.17
N THR A 245 26.74 2.37 -38.87
CA THR A 245 25.61 2.98 -38.16
C THR A 245 25.68 4.50 -38.08
N HIS A 246 26.76 5.11 -38.57
CA HIS A 246 26.98 6.55 -38.61
C HIS A 246 26.95 7.27 -37.26
N CYS A 247 27.19 6.55 -36.14
CA CYS A 247 27.19 7.13 -34.79
C CYS A 247 28.07 8.39 -34.67
N ARG A 248 29.22 8.42 -35.34
CA ARG A 248 30.11 9.59 -35.33
C ARG A 248 29.48 10.86 -35.91
N LYS A 249 28.67 10.75 -36.97
CA LYS A 249 28.06 11.91 -37.66
C LYS A 249 26.81 12.41 -36.93
N GLN A 250 26.15 11.54 -36.19
CA GLN A 250 24.93 11.85 -35.44
C GLN A 250 25.20 12.57 -34.12
N THR A 251 26.40 12.42 -33.55
CA THR A 251 26.71 12.90 -32.19
C THR A 251 27.44 14.24 -32.12
N SER A 252 28.27 14.61 -33.11
CA SER A 252 28.89 15.95 -33.19
C SER A 252 29.51 16.24 -34.57
N SER A 253 29.60 17.52 -34.95
CA SER A 253 30.43 18.03 -36.05
C SER A 253 31.90 18.26 -35.65
N ASP A 254 32.22 18.14 -34.37
CA ASP A 254 33.55 18.42 -33.83
C ASP A 254 34.60 17.35 -34.18
N ARG A 255 35.87 17.73 -34.08
CA ARG A 255 37.00 16.82 -34.36
C ARG A 255 37.11 15.68 -33.34
N THR A 256 36.66 15.91 -32.11
CA THR A 256 36.70 14.99 -30.97
C THR A 256 35.29 14.50 -30.63
N VAL A 257 35.15 13.22 -30.22
CA VAL A 257 33.85 12.62 -29.88
C VAL A 257 34.00 11.86 -28.59
N ARG A 258 33.17 12.17 -27.59
CA ARG A 258 33.25 11.54 -26.26
C ARG A 258 32.83 10.08 -26.31
N LEU A 259 33.44 9.25 -25.46
CA LEU A 259 33.09 7.83 -25.34
C LEU A 259 31.60 7.61 -25.05
N ALA A 260 31.05 8.37 -24.11
CA ALA A 260 29.65 8.28 -23.70
C ALA A 260 28.67 8.39 -24.89
N GLN A 261 28.96 9.25 -25.87
CA GLN A 261 28.11 9.43 -27.05
C GLN A 261 28.10 8.19 -27.96
N ILE A 262 29.25 7.55 -28.13
CA ILE A 262 29.38 6.31 -28.93
C ILE A 262 28.71 5.13 -28.20
N LEU A 263 28.90 5.02 -26.88
CA LEU A 263 28.25 3.98 -26.07
C LEU A 263 26.73 4.06 -26.20
N LEU A 264 26.14 5.24 -25.96
CA LEU A 264 24.69 5.45 -26.05
C LEU A 264 24.15 5.22 -27.47
N CYS A 265 24.89 5.64 -28.50
CA CYS A 265 24.46 5.42 -29.89
C CYS A 265 24.41 3.92 -30.24
N LEU A 266 25.48 3.19 -29.98
CA LEU A 266 25.54 1.75 -30.27
C LEU A 266 24.53 0.96 -29.42
N GLU A 267 24.29 1.38 -28.18
CA GLU A 267 23.26 0.80 -27.31
C GLU A 267 21.86 0.97 -27.88
N ASN A 268 21.47 2.19 -28.27
CA ASN A 268 20.15 2.45 -28.87
C ASN A 268 19.95 1.63 -30.15
N LEU A 269 21.02 1.39 -30.90
CA LEU A 269 21.01 0.56 -32.10
C LEU A 269 20.83 -0.93 -31.77
N ILE A 270 21.59 -1.46 -30.80
CA ILE A 270 21.43 -2.84 -30.30
C ILE A 270 19.99 -3.04 -29.82
N ARG A 271 19.45 -2.07 -29.08
CA ARG A 271 18.06 -2.07 -28.58
C ARG A 271 17.01 -2.08 -29.69
N ASN A 272 17.27 -1.39 -30.80
CA ASN A 272 16.41 -1.40 -31.98
C ASN A 272 16.56 -2.66 -32.86
N GLY A 273 17.31 -3.67 -32.39
CA GLY A 273 17.49 -4.94 -33.08
C GLY A 273 18.55 -4.92 -34.19
N THR A 274 19.34 -3.85 -34.30
CA THR A 274 20.47 -3.87 -35.23
C THR A 274 21.61 -4.71 -34.67
N TYR A 275 22.17 -5.56 -35.54
CA TYR A 275 23.25 -6.45 -35.17
C TYR A 275 24.55 -5.69 -34.95
N VAL A 276 25.16 -5.90 -33.79
CA VAL A 276 26.51 -5.45 -33.43
C VAL A 276 27.32 -6.69 -33.07
N SER A 277 28.58 -6.75 -33.49
CA SER A 277 29.43 -7.92 -33.27
C SER A 277 29.60 -8.25 -31.78
N SER A 278 29.70 -9.54 -31.43
CA SER A 278 29.91 -9.98 -30.03
C SER A 278 31.19 -9.40 -29.42
N ASP A 279 32.24 -9.26 -30.23
CA ASP A 279 33.51 -8.65 -29.82
C ASP A 279 33.33 -7.16 -29.51
N CYS A 280 32.52 -6.43 -30.29
CA CYS A 280 32.19 -5.04 -29.99
C CYS A 280 31.36 -4.93 -28.72
N GLN A 281 30.33 -5.78 -28.55
CA GLN A 281 29.51 -5.79 -27.33
C GLN A 281 30.33 -6.03 -26.06
N ALA A 282 31.30 -6.95 -26.11
CA ALA A 282 32.22 -7.20 -24.99
C ALA A 282 33.06 -5.95 -24.64
N GLU A 283 33.53 -5.22 -25.66
CA GLU A 283 34.23 -3.95 -25.46
C GLU A 283 33.31 -2.87 -24.88
N LEU A 284 32.03 -2.80 -25.28
CA LEU A 284 31.07 -1.86 -24.70
C LEU A 284 30.90 -2.11 -23.19
N VAL A 285 30.70 -3.37 -22.78
CA VAL A 285 30.58 -3.75 -21.37
C VAL A 285 31.83 -3.38 -20.59
N GLU A 286 33.02 -3.60 -21.16
CA GLU A 286 34.29 -3.26 -20.51
C GLU A 286 34.43 -1.74 -20.27
N HIS A 287 34.08 -0.92 -21.26
CA HIS A 287 34.17 0.53 -21.15
C HIS A 287 33.10 1.11 -20.21
N ARG A 288 31.93 0.49 -20.13
CA ARG A 288 30.90 0.84 -19.13
C ARG A 288 31.34 0.50 -17.72
N ARG A 289 31.94 -0.69 -17.53
CA ARG A 289 32.55 -1.08 -16.25
C ARG A 289 33.60 -0.08 -15.80
N MET A 290 34.47 0.34 -16.72
CA MET A 290 35.47 1.36 -16.46
C MET A 290 34.83 2.67 -15.93
N LEU A 291 33.73 3.15 -16.51
CA LEU A 291 33.03 4.36 -16.05
C LEU A 291 32.40 4.21 -14.66
N MET A 292 31.93 3.01 -14.30
CA MET A 292 31.39 2.70 -12.96
C MET A 292 32.46 2.41 -11.92
N GLU A 293 33.71 2.19 -12.32
CA GLU A 293 34.81 1.91 -11.40
C GLU A 293 35.45 3.17 -10.80
N ASP A 294 35.47 4.27 -11.55
CA ASP A 294 36.09 5.51 -11.12
C ASP A 294 35.31 6.73 -11.60
N TYR A 295 34.74 7.48 -10.64
CA TYR A 295 33.94 8.67 -10.91
C TYR A 295 34.73 9.78 -11.62
N ARG A 296 36.07 9.78 -11.52
CA ARG A 296 36.93 10.79 -12.16
C ARG A 296 36.90 10.74 -13.68
N LEU A 297 36.45 9.61 -14.24
CA LEU A 297 36.33 9.43 -15.68
C LEU A 297 35.11 10.15 -16.27
N SER A 298 34.19 10.60 -15.41
CA SER A 298 32.96 11.31 -15.75
C SER A 298 33.07 12.77 -15.32
N PRO A 299 33.47 13.70 -16.22
CA PRO A 299 33.65 15.11 -15.88
C PRO A 299 32.42 15.74 -15.23
N GLU A 300 31.23 15.33 -15.66
CA GLU A 300 29.95 15.78 -15.14
C GLU A 300 29.80 15.45 -13.65
N ILE A 301 30.27 14.29 -13.20
CA ILE A 301 30.27 13.91 -11.78
C ILE A 301 31.30 14.73 -11.02
N VAL A 302 32.53 14.85 -11.55
CA VAL A 302 33.61 15.59 -10.89
C VAL A 302 33.24 17.06 -10.65
N ASP A 303 32.58 17.68 -11.63
CA ASP A 303 32.14 19.07 -11.55
C ASP A 303 30.86 19.22 -10.71
N LYS A 304 29.79 18.50 -11.08
CA LYS A 304 28.46 18.68 -10.47
C LYS A 304 28.34 18.08 -9.06
N CYS A 305 29.16 17.09 -8.70
CA CYS A 305 29.17 16.44 -7.38
C CYS A 305 30.37 16.82 -6.51
N LYS A 306 31.13 17.87 -6.87
CA LYS A 306 32.35 18.27 -6.16
C LYS A 306 32.12 18.51 -4.67
N LYS A 307 31.01 19.19 -4.33
CA LYS A 307 30.64 19.53 -2.95
C LYS A 307 30.28 18.27 -2.17
N GLU A 308 29.42 17.44 -2.73
CA GLU A 308 28.88 16.22 -2.14
C GLU A 308 30.00 15.21 -1.86
N THR A 309 30.93 15.06 -2.80
CA THR A 309 32.06 14.14 -2.66
C THR A 309 32.88 14.47 -1.41
N VAL A 310 33.21 15.75 -1.18
CA VAL A 310 34.00 16.18 -0.03
C VAL A 310 33.22 16.08 1.29
N ILE A 311 31.94 16.42 1.28
CA ILE A 311 31.11 16.46 2.50
C ILE A 311 30.73 15.05 2.97
N PHE A 312 30.34 14.18 2.04
CA PHE A 312 29.74 12.88 2.37
C PHE A 312 30.71 11.71 2.22
N CYS A 313 31.63 11.77 1.25
CA CYS A 313 32.54 10.68 0.93
C CYS A 313 33.97 11.06 1.35
N ARG A 314 34.28 10.87 2.64
CA ARG A 314 35.54 11.33 3.27
C ARG A 314 36.81 10.71 2.65
N GLU A 315 36.69 9.59 1.93
CA GLU A 315 37.78 8.99 1.18
C GLU A 315 37.33 8.67 -0.26
N VAL A 316 38.11 9.13 -1.23
CA VAL A 316 37.94 8.79 -2.64
C VAL A 316 38.49 7.37 -2.84
N GLU A 317 37.58 6.39 -2.86
CA GLU A 317 37.91 4.98 -3.03
C GLU A 317 37.64 4.52 -4.47
N THR A 318 38.61 3.79 -5.03
CA THR A 318 38.51 3.17 -6.36
C THR A 318 37.61 1.93 -6.34
N GLY A 319 37.05 1.55 -7.49
CA GLY A 319 36.22 0.34 -7.63
C GLY A 319 34.74 0.61 -7.40
N GLY A 320 34.25 1.78 -7.79
CA GLY A 320 32.84 2.18 -7.76
C GLY A 320 32.31 2.64 -6.42
N LYS A 321 33.06 2.47 -5.32
CA LYS A 321 32.62 2.83 -3.97
C LYS A 321 32.25 4.29 -3.79
N THR A 322 33.00 5.23 -4.39
CA THR A 322 32.63 6.66 -4.34
C THR A 322 31.31 6.93 -5.07
N ILE A 323 31.04 6.25 -6.19
CA ILE A 323 29.78 6.37 -6.93
C ILE A 323 28.63 5.87 -6.05
N HIS A 324 28.75 4.70 -5.44
CA HIS A 324 27.75 4.15 -4.52
C HIS A 324 27.58 4.98 -3.24
N CYS A 325 28.65 5.59 -2.72
CA CYS A 325 28.57 6.56 -1.62
C CYS A 325 27.69 7.75 -2.03
N LEU A 326 27.94 8.34 -3.20
CA LEU A 326 27.13 9.44 -3.72
C LEU A 326 25.68 9.01 -3.97
N MET A 327 25.44 7.83 -4.54
CA MET A 327 24.10 7.28 -4.77
C MET A 327 23.34 7.03 -3.46
N LYS A 328 24.02 6.52 -2.43
CA LYS A 328 23.46 6.33 -1.08
C LYS A 328 22.95 7.66 -0.51
N TYR A 329 23.76 8.71 -0.55
CA TYR A 329 23.37 10.03 -0.04
C TYR A 329 22.39 10.76 -0.96
N ALA A 330 22.38 10.47 -2.26
CA ALA A 330 21.38 10.98 -3.18
C ALA A 330 19.96 10.50 -2.81
N LYS A 331 19.86 9.25 -2.30
CA LYS A 331 18.66 8.60 -1.78
C LYS A 331 18.26 9.08 -0.38
N GLU A 332 19.22 9.29 0.53
CA GLU A 332 18.91 9.71 1.90
C GLU A 332 18.38 11.17 1.96
N THR A 333 17.07 11.32 2.07
CA THR A 333 16.31 12.59 2.07
C THR A 333 16.43 13.42 3.37
N LYS A 334 17.34 13.03 4.29
CA LYS A 334 17.37 13.52 5.69
C LYS A 334 17.60 15.02 5.85
N LYS A 335 17.96 15.77 4.81
CA LYS A 335 18.10 17.24 4.84
C LYS A 335 17.77 17.83 3.46
N LYS A 336 16.69 18.61 3.37
CA LYS A 336 16.23 19.34 2.18
C LYS A 336 17.32 20.16 1.45
N ASP A 337 18.45 20.46 2.09
CA ASP A 337 19.57 21.26 1.54
C ASP A 337 20.92 20.52 1.39
N ALA A 338 20.99 19.20 1.61
CA ALA A 338 22.27 18.50 1.70
C ALA A 338 22.85 18.04 0.34
N PHE A 339 22.04 17.50 -0.57
CA PHE A 339 22.49 16.89 -1.82
C PHE A 339 21.94 17.64 -3.04
N SER A 340 22.80 18.11 -3.94
CA SER A 340 22.36 18.95 -5.05
C SER A 340 21.58 18.16 -6.12
N PRO A 341 20.53 18.77 -6.71
CA PRO A 341 19.80 18.15 -7.83
C PRO A 341 20.70 17.94 -9.06
N LYS A 342 21.69 18.83 -9.28
CA LYS A 342 22.67 18.71 -10.36
C LYS A 342 23.54 17.46 -10.23
N CYS A 343 23.99 17.14 -9.02
CA CYS A 343 24.74 15.90 -8.78
C CYS A 343 23.85 14.66 -8.97
N ARG A 344 22.60 14.71 -8.48
CA ARG A 344 21.64 13.59 -8.63
C ARG A 344 21.35 13.31 -10.11
N GLU A 345 21.15 14.34 -10.91
CA GLU A 345 20.96 14.21 -12.36
C GLU A 345 22.19 13.58 -13.02
N ALA A 346 23.39 14.06 -12.69
CA ALA A 346 24.65 13.54 -13.23
C ALA A 346 24.86 12.05 -12.90
N LEU A 347 24.50 11.61 -11.69
CA LEU A 347 24.51 10.20 -11.32
C LEU A 347 23.51 9.39 -12.15
N GLY A 348 22.31 9.91 -12.38
CA GLY A 348 21.32 9.28 -13.25
C GLY A 348 21.80 9.17 -14.71
N ASP A 349 22.52 10.17 -15.22
CA ASP A 349 23.13 10.12 -16.55
C ASP A 349 24.27 9.10 -16.63
N LEU A 350 25.07 8.98 -15.57
CA LEU A 350 26.09 7.94 -15.46
C LEU A 350 25.46 6.54 -15.48
N VAL A 351 24.39 6.30 -14.72
CA VAL A 351 23.65 5.02 -14.73
C VAL A 351 23.14 4.69 -16.13
N LYS A 352 22.68 5.70 -16.88
CA LYS A 352 22.26 5.56 -18.29
C LYS A 352 23.43 5.17 -19.19
N ILE A 353 24.52 5.94 -19.16
CA ILE A 353 25.69 5.74 -20.04
C ILE A 353 26.36 4.39 -19.76
N ALA A 354 26.43 4.01 -18.48
CA ALA A 354 27.01 2.75 -18.04
C ALA A 354 26.08 1.55 -18.22
N ASP A 355 24.79 1.76 -18.52
CA ASP A 355 23.79 0.71 -18.63
C ASP A 355 23.68 -0.16 -17.35
N ALA A 356 23.89 0.48 -16.19
CA ALA A 356 23.95 -0.20 -14.89
C ALA A 356 22.58 -0.65 -14.37
N GLY A 357 21.48 -0.09 -14.91
CA GLY A 357 20.11 -0.50 -14.58
C GLY A 357 19.73 -1.86 -15.17
N GLU A 358 20.31 -2.22 -16.31
CA GLU A 358 20.01 -3.45 -17.05
C GLU A 358 21.12 -4.50 -16.86
N ASN A 359 22.38 -4.09 -17.00
CA ASN A 359 23.51 -5.00 -16.97
C ASN A 359 24.29 -4.93 -15.67
N TRP A 360 23.95 -5.79 -14.72
CA TRP A 360 24.64 -5.88 -13.43
C TRP A 360 26.15 -6.14 -13.51
N GLN A 361 26.67 -6.63 -14.65
CA GLN A 361 28.11 -6.92 -14.83
C GLN A 361 28.98 -5.68 -14.93
N VAL A 362 28.40 -4.54 -15.31
CA VAL A 362 29.13 -3.27 -15.46
C VAL A 362 29.40 -2.62 -14.10
N ASP A 363 28.65 -2.98 -13.06
CA ASP A 363 28.80 -2.43 -11.74
C ASP A 363 29.62 -3.37 -10.84
N PRO A 364 30.87 -3.02 -10.49
CA PRO A 364 31.72 -3.87 -9.67
C PRO A 364 31.23 -4.02 -8.23
N VAL A 365 30.55 -3.01 -7.67
CA VAL A 365 30.06 -3.02 -6.29
C VAL A 365 28.82 -3.91 -6.21
N LEU A 366 27.87 -3.71 -7.13
CA LEU A 366 26.69 -4.56 -7.25
C LEU A 366 27.09 -6.02 -7.50
N ARG A 367 28.02 -6.27 -8.42
CA ARG A 367 28.49 -7.62 -8.73
C ARG A 367 29.09 -8.31 -7.50
N THR A 368 29.90 -7.60 -6.74
CA THR A 368 30.54 -8.15 -5.53
C THR A 368 29.51 -8.45 -4.45
N ALA A 369 28.54 -7.55 -4.23
CA ALA A 369 27.51 -7.70 -3.21
C ALA A 369 26.48 -8.79 -3.56
N CYS A 370 26.07 -8.88 -4.83
CA CYS A 370 24.96 -9.72 -5.26
C CYS A 370 25.35 -11.07 -5.88
N ALA A 371 26.63 -11.33 -6.21
CA ALA A 371 27.04 -12.62 -6.78
C ALA A 371 26.55 -13.85 -5.99
N PRO A 372 26.63 -13.90 -4.63
CA PRO A 372 26.12 -15.04 -3.87
C PRO A 372 24.61 -15.25 -4.01
N VAL A 373 23.85 -14.16 -4.15
CA VAL A 373 22.39 -14.18 -4.33
C VAL A 373 22.05 -14.65 -5.74
N VAL A 374 22.75 -14.13 -6.76
CA VAL A 374 22.56 -14.50 -8.16
C VAL A 374 22.84 -15.99 -8.38
N ASP A 375 23.92 -16.51 -7.82
CA ASP A 375 24.30 -17.92 -7.97
C ASP A 375 23.24 -18.87 -7.37
N LYS A 376 22.57 -18.44 -6.30
CA LYS A 376 21.56 -19.24 -5.58
C LYS A 376 20.15 -19.10 -6.15
N LEU A 377 19.71 -17.89 -6.51
CA LEU A 377 18.33 -17.60 -6.91
C LEU A 377 18.15 -17.37 -8.41
N CYS A 378 19.16 -16.79 -9.08
CA CYS A 378 19.03 -16.26 -10.45
C CYS A 378 19.91 -17.00 -11.48
N SER A 379 20.43 -18.19 -11.15
CA SER A 379 21.35 -18.95 -12.00
C SER A 379 20.76 -19.41 -13.34
N ASN A 380 19.43 -19.47 -13.45
CA ASN A 380 18.73 -19.85 -14.68
C ASN A 380 18.62 -18.72 -15.71
N PHE A 381 18.89 -17.47 -15.31
CA PHE A 381 18.80 -16.31 -16.21
C PHE A 381 20.14 -16.11 -16.95
N ARG A 382 20.14 -16.34 -18.27
CA ARG A 382 21.32 -16.12 -19.13
C ARG A 382 21.66 -14.63 -19.22
N SER A 383 22.92 -14.32 -19.51
CA SER A 383 23.41 -12.95 -19.74
C SER A 383 22.74 -12.32 -20.97
N GLY A 384 21.74 -11.46 -20.75
CA GLY A 384 21.07 -10.64 -21.77
C GLY A 384 19.72 -10.09 -21.28
N HIS A 385 19.38 -8.85 -21.66
CA HIS A 385 18.09 -8.18 -21.38
C HIS A 385 17.67 -8.13 -19.90
N GLY A 386 18.55 -7.65 -18.99
CA GLY A 386 18.08 -7.23 -17.66
C GLY A 386 17.60 -8.33 -16.72
N SER A 387 17.63 -9.58 -17.17
CA SER A 387 16.93 -10.69 -16.54
C SER A 387 17.42 -10.97 -15.12
N VAL A 388 18.72 -10.74 -14.86
CA VAL A 388 19.29 -10.85 -13.52
C VAL A 388 18.81 -9.71 -12.63
N MET A 389 18.72 -8.47 -13.13
CA MET A 389 18.23 -7.33 -12.35
C MET A 389 16.74 -7.48 -12.02
N ILE A 390 15.93 -7.96 -12.96
CA ILE A 390 14.52 -8.30 -12.72
C ILE A 390 14.40 -9.40 -11.65
N CYS A 391 15.19 -10.48 -11.77
CA CYS A 391 15.20 -11.56 -10.78
C CYS A 391 15.59 -11.06 -9.37
N LEU A 392 16.62 -10.22 -9.27
CA LEU A 392 17.02 -9.62 -7.99
C LEU A 392 15.92 -8.77 -7.38
N MET A 393 15.23 -7.95 -8.19
CA MET A 393 14.09 -7.13 -7.75
C MET A 393 12.90 -7.96 -7.29
N ASP A 394 12.57 -9.04 -8.01
CA ASP A 394 11.45 -9.92 -7.66
C ASP A 394 11.67 -10.72 -6.38
N ASN A 395 12.93 -10.84 -5.93
CA ASN A 395 13.34 -11.59 -4.73
C ASN A 395 13.80 -10.69 -3.57
N ILE A 396 13.50 -9.38 -3.61
CA ILE A 396 13.74 -8.50 -2.45
C ILE A 396 12.96 -9.02 -1.25
N GLY A 397 13.65 -9.18 -0.11
CA GLY A 397 13.08 -9.72 1.13
C GLY A 397 12.95 -11.25 1.18
N ALA A 398 13.47 -11.99 0.21
CA ALA A 398 13.66 -13.44 0.31
C ALA A 398 14.79 -13.79 1.30
N GLU A 399 14.72 -14.95 1.96
CA GLU A 399 15.73 -15.36 2.96
C GLU A 399 17.17 -15.46 2.41
N ALA A 400 17.30 -15.69 1.10
CA ALA A 400 18.60 -15.76 0.43
C ALA A 400 19.14 -14.39 -0.02
N MET A 401 18.37 -13.30 0.11
CA MET A 401 18.81 -11.93 -0.19
C MET A 401 19.69 -11.40 0.95
N THR A 402 20.88 -10.91 0.63
CA THR A 402 21.78 -10.30 1.63
C THR A 402 21.51 -8.81 1.78
N GLU A 403 21.71 -8.26 2.98
CA GLU A 403 21.52 -6.82 3.24
C GLU A 403 22.40 -5.94 2.35
N ASP A 404 23.63 -6.37 2.09
CA ASP A 404 24.57 -5.68 1.21
C ASP A 404 24.07 -5.65 -0.25
N CYS A 405 23.60 -6.79 -0.78
CA CYS A 405 23.05 -6.85 -2.13
C CYS A 405 21.80 -5.99 -2.26
N GLU A 406 20.87 -6.10 -1.31
CA GLU A 406 19.65 -5.29 -1.29
C GLU A 406 19.98 -3.80 -1.24
N THR A 407 20.90 -3.39 -0.38
CA THR A 407 21.27 -1.98 -0.22
C THR A 407 21.89 -1.41 -1.49
N VAL A 408 22.78 -2.15 -2.16
CA VAL A 408 23.44 -1.71 -3.40
C VAL A 408 22.46 -1.73 -4.57
N LEU A 409 21.61 -2.75 -4.68
CA LEU A 409 20.56 -2.84 -5.69
C LEU A 409 19.62 -1.62 -5.60
N MET A 410 19.16 -1.29 -4.40
CA MET A 410 18.27 -0.15 -4.17
C MET A 410 18.90 1.20 -4.54
N GLN A 411 20.22 1.35 -4.44
CA GLN A 411 20.92 2.58 -4.86
C GLN A 411 20.80 2.83 -6.36
N ILE A 412 20.92 1.78 -7.18
CA ILE A 412 20.76 1.88 -8.64
C ILE A 412 19.29 2.05 -9.00
N GLN A 413 18.43 1.24 -8.37
CA GLN A 413 17.00 1.20 -8.67
C GLN A 413 16.28 2.50 -8.31
N TYR A 414 16.79 3.25 -7.33
CA TYR A 414 16.35 4.63 -7.06
C TYR A 414 16.40 5.53 -8.31
N PHE A 415 17.46 5.44 -9.11
CA PHE A 415 17.61 6.22 -10.34
C PHE A 415 16.77 5.64 -11.48
N VAL A 416 16.76 4.30 -11.63
CA VAL A 416 15.94 3.60 -12.63
C VAL A 416 14.45 3.94 -12.44
N ALA A 417 13.98 4.02 -11.19
CA ALA A 417 12.59 4.35 -10.89
C ALA A 417 12.17 5.76 -11.33
N ARG A 418 13.11 6.71 -11.48
CA ARG A 418 12.79 8.12 -11.74
C ARG A 418 12.80 8.51 -13.21
N LYS A 419 13.49 7.75 -14.07
CA LYS A 419 13.58 8.02 -15.50
C LYS A 419 12.97 6.85 -16.26
N PHE A 420 11.88 7.11 -16.98
CA PHE A 420 11.18 6.11 -17.80
C PHE A 420 12.12 5.40 -18.79
N GLU A 421 13.15 6.09 -19.29
CA GLU A 421 14.13 5.55 -20.25
C GLU A 421 15.18 4.64 -19.63
N LEU A 422 15.26 4.55 -18.29
CA LEU A 422 16.24 3.71 -17.60
C LEU A 422 15.74 2.28 -17.34
N ASP A 423 14.43 2.04 -17.34
CA ASP A 423 13.86 0.68 -17.34
C ASP A 423 13.69 0.25 -18.80
N GLU A 424 14.66 -0.48 -19.33
CA GLU A 424 14.73 -0.81 -20.76
C GLU A 424 13.50 -1.59 -21.24
N GLU A 425 13.09 -2.61 -20.48
CA GLU A 425 11.95 -3.46 -20.84
C GLU A 425 10.63 -2.66 -20.85
N LEU A 426 10.44 -1.78 -19.87
CA LEU A 426 9.32 -0.85 -19.83
C LEU A 426 9.38 0.15 -21.01
N TYR A 427 10.53 0.78 -21.24
CA TYR A 427 10.69 1.75 -22.33
C TYR A 427 10.43 1.10 -23.70
N ARG A 428 11.00 -0.07 -23.97
CA ARG A 428 10.86 -0.76 -25.24
C ARG A 428 9.41 -1.12 -25.55
N THR A 429 8.67 -1.61 -24.55
CA THR A 429 7.29 -2.08 -24.73
C THR A 429 6.27 -0.95 -24.68
N CYS A 430 6.52 0.10 -23.91
CA CYS A 430 5.58 1.19 -23.68
C CYS A 430 5.91 2.51 -24.39
N LYS A 431 7.03 2.64 -25.12
CA LYS A 431 7.40 3.92 -25.78
C LYS A 431 6.29 4.46 -26.67
N ASP A 432 5.70 3.63 -27.53
CA ASP A 432 4.73 4.06 -28.54
C ASP A 432 3.40 4.48 -27.86
N ASP A 433 3.03 3.77 -26.80
CA ASP A 433 1.89 4.10 -25.94
C ASP A 433 2.14 5.41 -25.16
N ALA A 434 3.34 5.59 -24.62
CA ALA A 434 3.74 6.83 -23.95
C ALA A 434 3.69 8.04 -24.90
N PHE A 435 4.08 7.86 -26.17
CA PHE A 435 3.98 8.90 -27.19
C PHE A 435 2.53 9.19 -27.60
N SER A 436 1.72 8.16 -27.84
CA SER A 436 0.37 8.28 -28.43
C SER A 436 -0.75 8.59 -27.41
N VAL A 437 -0.59 8.16 -26.16
CA VAL A 437 -1.57 8.33 -25.08
C VAL A 437 -1.17 9.49 -24.17
N CYS A 438 0.10 9.57 -23.78
CA CYS A 438 0.58 10.51 -22.77
C CYS A 438 1.19 11.81 -23.34
N SER A 439 1.13 12.00 -24.66
CA SER A 439 1.66 13.19 -25.37
C SER A 439 3.12 13.51 -25.00
N ALA A 440 3.96 12.49 -24.82
CA ALA A 440 5.40 12.71 -24.71
C ALA A 440 5.91 13.35 -26.02
N ASN A 441 6.48 14.56 -26.01
CA ASN A 441 6.98 15.16 -27.25
C ASN A 441 8.34 14.55 -27.63
N ALA A 442 8.54 14.24 -28.91
CA ALA A 442 9.76 13.62 -29.46
C ALA A 442 11.00 14.54 -29.55
N LYS A 443 11.00 15.73 -28.92
CA LYS A 443 12.14 16.67 -28.92
C LYS A 443 12.71 16.83 -27.51
N PHE A 444 13.67 15.97 -27.19
CA PHE A 444 14.37 15.85 -25.91
C PHE A 444 15.62 16.76 -25.80
N ASP A 445 15.54 18.04 -26.18
CA ASP A 445 16.73 18.92 -26.25
C ASP A 445 16.50 20.36 -25.74
N SER A 446 15.78 20.54 -24.63
CA SER A 446 15.75 21.85 -23.95
C SER A 446 15.81 21.70 -22.44
N GLU A 447 16.77 22.40 -21.82
CA GLU A 447 17.18 22.45 -20.41
C GLU A 447 16.10 22.84 -19.38
N SER A 448 14.83 22.77 -19.75
CA SER A 448 13.70 23.01 -18.85
C SER A 448 12.69 21.88 -19.00
N ASN A 449 12.81 20.81 -18.19
CA ASN A 449 11.72 19.88 -17.82
C ASN A 449 12.21 18.72 -16.91
N ILE A 450 12.53 19.01 -15.64
CA ILE A 450 12.64 17.98 -14.58
C ILE A 450 11.26 17.36 -14.26
N VAL A 451 10.18 17.99 -14.73
CA VAL A 451 8.78 17.68 -14.35
C VAL A 451 8.12 16.61 -15.25
N PHE A 452 8.68 16.27 -16.42
CA PHE A 452 7.94 15.47 -17.42
C PHE A 452 8.16 13.94 -17.38
N ASN A 453 9.27 13.42 -16.85
CA ASN A 453 9.54 11.97 -16.90
C ASN A 453 8.83 11.15 -15.81
N SER A 454 8.61 11.71 -14.62
CA SER A 454 7.76 11.09 -13.57
C SER A 454 6.27 11.05 -13.98
N GLY A 455 5.86 12.00 -14.83
CA GLY A 455 4.50 12.10 -15.35
C GLY A 455 4.14 11.00 -16.35
N VAL A 456 5.10 10.50 -17.13
CA VAL A 456 4.84 9.45 -18.14
C VAL A 456 4.37 8.16 -17.47
N LEU A 457 5.09 7.66 -16.46
CA LEU A 457 4.69 6.43 -15.77
C LEU A 457 3.36 6.62 -15.02
N SER A 458 3.19 7.77 -14.37
CA SER A 458 1.94 8.14 -13.69
C SER A 458 0.75 8.22 -14.67
N CYS A 459 1.00 8.68 -15.91
CA CYS A 459 0.00 8.72 -16.98
C CYS A 459 -0.32 7.31 -17.50
N LEU A 460 0.70 6.48 -17.77
CA LEU A 460 0.52 5.09 -18.19
C LEU A 460 -0.27 4.29 -17.13
N TYR A 461 0.01 4.51 -15.84
CA TYR A 461 -0.75 3.91 -14.72
C TYR A 461 -2.19 4.42 -14.64
N ARG A 462 -2.44 5.69 -14.99
CA ARG A 462 -3.80 6.21 -15.05
C ARG A 462 -4.57 5.63 -16.23
N GLN A 463 -3.91 5.40 -17.36
CA GLN A 463 -4.56 4.79 -18.53
C GLN A 463 -4.85 3.31 -18.32
N PHE A 464 -4.00 2.60 -17.58
CA PHE A 464 -4.29 1.25 -17.09
C PHE A 464 -5.64 1.16 -16.37
N ARG A 465 -6.11 2.25 -15.74
CA ARG A 465 -7.39 2.35 -15.01
C ARG A 465 -8.59 2.81 -15.87
N SER A 466 -8.37 3.31 -17.08
CA SER A 466 -9.46 3.93 -17.87
C SER A 466 -10.41 2.87 -18.44
N GLU A 467 -11.64 2.83 -17.92
CA GLU A 467 -12.77 2.01 -18.45
C GLU A 467 -13.27 2.48 -19.82
N TYR A 468 -12.81 3.64 -20.33
CA TYR A 468 -13.22 4.18 -21.63
C TYR A 468 -12.36 3.61 -22.77
N GLU A 469 -13.03 2.97 -23.73
CA GLU A 469 -12.47 2.16 -24.84
C GLU A 469 -11.56 2.89 -25.83
N ASP A 470 -11.48 4.22 -25.82
CA ASP A 470 -10.93 4.94 -26.97
C ASP A 470 -9.40 4.85 -27.16
N LYS A 471 -8.63 4.44 -26.13
CA LYS A 471 -7.16 4.18 -26.24
C LYS A 471 -6.66 3.16 -25.22
N ARG A 472 -6.74 1.86 -25.51
CA ARG A 472 -6.09 0.82 -24.68
C ARG A 472 -4.59 0.74 -24.96
N LEU A 473 -3.81 0.56 -23.90
CA LEU A 473 -2.38 0.26 -23.99
C LEU A 473 -2.17 -1.14 -24.58
N ASN A 474 -1.00 -1.37 -25.19
CA ASN A 474 -0.61 -2.69 -25.69
C ASN A 474 -0.49 -3.70 -24.52
N ASP A 475 -0.93 -4.95 -24.70
CA ASP A 475 -0.85 -6.01 -23.68
C ASP A 475 0.57 -6.23 -23.16
N ALA A 476 1.58 -6.11 -24.03
CA ALA A 476 2.99 -6.19 -23.63
C ALA A 476 3.43 -5.01 -22.75
N CYS A 477 2.89 -3.82 -23.00
CA CYS A 477 3.11 -2.64 -22.16
C CYS A 477 2.38 -2.78 -20.82
N LEU A 478 1.13 -3.27 -20.83
CA LEU A 478 0.32 -3.52 -19.63
C LEU A 478 1.01 -4.49 -18.67
N ALA A 479 1.52 -5.62 -19.18
CA ALA A 479 2.23 -6.60 -18.36
C ALA A 479 3.50 -6.02 -17.72
N ASN A 480 4.24 -5.18 -18.46
CA ASN A 480 5.43 -4.51 -17.92
C ASN A 480 5.09 -3.41 -16.91
N ILE A 481 4.01 -2.66 -17.13
CA ILE A 481 3.48 -1.71 -16.14
C ILE A 481 3.17 -2.45 -14.83
N GLN A 482 2.47 -3.58 -14.88
CA GLN A 482 2.16 -4.38 -13.69
C GLN A 482 3.43 -4.88 -12.98
N ARG A 483 4.41 -5.39 -13.73
CA ARG A 483 5.74 -5.77 -13.19
C ARG A 483 6.38 -4.62 -12.44
N VAL A 484 6.48 -3.45 -13.08
CA VAL A 484 7.15 -2.27 -12.52
C VAL A 484 6.41 -1.75 -11.29
N MET A 485 5.08 -1.73 -11.31
CA MET A 485 4.27 -1.35 -10.14
C MET A 485 4.55 -2.28 -8.96
N LYS A 486 4.56 -3.59 -9.19
CA LYS A 486 4.84 -4.60 -8.17
C LYS A 486 6.25 -4.45 -7.58
N GLN A 487 7.27 -4.29 -8.42
CA GLN A 487 8.66 -4.14 -7.98
C GLN A 487 8.88 -2.86 -7.18
N ARG A 488 8.21 -1.76 -7.55
CA ARG A 488 8.33 -0.47 -6.86
C ARG A 488 7.49 -0.38 -5.59
N ALA A 489 6.44 -1.18 -5.46
CA ALA A 489 5.59 -1.20 -4.27
C ALA A 489 6.32 -1.64 -2.98
N VAL A 490 7.48 -2.28 -3.12
CA VAL A 490 8.30 -2.79 -2.00
C VAL A 490 8.89 -1.67 -1.13
N SER A 491 9.12 -0.47 -1.67
CA SER A 491 9.68 0.65 -0.91
C SER A 491 9.19 1.99 -1.43
N VAL A 492 9.00 2.95 -0.53
CA VAL A 492 8.62 4.32 -0.89
C VAL A 492 9.71 5.01 -1.73
N ASP A 493 10.99 4.65 -1.56
CA ASP A 493 12.12 5.20 -2.34
C ASP A 493 12.00 4.94 -3.86
N LEU A 494 11.28 3.88 -4.24
CA LEU A 494 11.03 3.48 -5.62
C LEU A 494 9.73 4.09 -6.18
N GLN A 495 9.04 4.91 -5.39
CA GLN A 495 7.79 5.58 -5.75
C GLN A 495 7.97 7.10 -5.69
N PRO A 496 8.54 7.72 -6.75
CA PRO A 496 8.94 9.13 -6.72
C PRO A 496 7.81 10.09 -6.35
N SER A 497 6.59 9.85 -6.83
CA SER A 497 5.42 10.68 -6.54
C SER A 497 5.04 10.68 -5.06
N ILE A 498 5.20 9.54 -4.38
CA ILE A 498 4.88 9.40 -2.95
C ILE A 498 6.04 9.96 -2.12
N GLU A 499 7.29 9.61 -2.45
CA GLU A 499 8.46 10.12 -1.73
C GLU A 499 8.50 11.65 -1.75
N GLU A 500 8.26 12.29 -2.91
CA GLU A 500 8.26 13.74 -3.04
C GLU A 500 7.12 14.40 -2.25
N ALA A 501 5.91 13.82 -2.29
CA ALA A 501 4.74 14.36 -1.60
C ALA A 501 4.80 14.14 -0.07
N CYS A 502 5.43 13.05 0.38
CA CYS A 502 5.41 12.59 1.77
C CYS A 502 6.73 12.79 2.52
N LEU A 503 7.74 13.44 1.94
CA LEU A 503 9.09 13.59 2.52
C LEU A 503 9.07 14.14 3.96
N ASP A 504 8.30 15.20 4.21
CA ASP A 504 8.20 15.83 5.53
C ASP A 504 7.46 14.92 6.54
N ASN A 505 6.43 14.20 6.09
CA ASN A 505 5.66 13.25 6.91
C ASN A 505 6.49 12.01 7.28
N LEU A 506 7.28 11.47 6.34
CA LEU A 506 8.21 10.37 6.58
C LEU A 506 9.24 10.74 7.65
N ALA A 507 9.79 11.96 7.59
CA ALA A 507 10.72 12.45 8.59
C ALA A 507 10.06 12.67 9.96
N THR A 508 8.80 13.06 9.99
CA THR A 508 8.06 13.39 11.22
C THR A 508 7.56 12.13 11.94
N PHE A 509 6.90 11.23 11.23
CA PHE A 509 6.20 10.07 11.81
C PHE A 509 7.00 8.77 11.71
N CYS A 510 7.82 8.59 10.66
CA CYS A 510 8.39 7.30 10.28
C CYS A 510 9.91 7.17 10.51
N TYR A 511 10.54 8.09 11.26
CA TYR A 511 12.01 8.16 11.38
C TYR A 511 12.67 7.11 12.32
N LYS A 512 11.98 6.63 13.37
CA LYS A 512 12.60 5.81 14.44
C LYS A 512 12.14 4.36 14.56
N ARG A 513 11.10 3.94 13.84
CA ARG A 513 10.40 2.66 14.08
C ARG A 513 10.03 1.89 12.81
N VAL A 514 10.76 2.14 11.73
CA VAL A 514 10.37 1.64 10.41
C VAL A 514 11.61 1.00 9.79
N GLU A 515 11.54 -0.31 9.57
CA GLU A 515 12.54 -1.03 8.78
C GLU A 515 12.39 -0.70 7.28
N LYS A 516 13.42 -0.99 6.47
CA LYS A 516 13.36 -0.72 5.03
C LYS A 516 12.16 -1.45 4.40
N GLY A 517 11.30 -0.73 3.69
CA GLY A 517 10.09 -1.28 3.06
C GLY A 517 8.83 -1.22 3.92
N GLU A 518 8.92 -0.79 5.18
CA GLU A 518 7.76 -0.57 6.05
C GLU A 518 7.24 0.88 6.00
N GLU A 519 7.89 1.76 5.23
CA GLU A 519 7.57 3.19 5.21
C GLU A 519 6.16 3.47 4.71
N MET A 520 5.68 2.66 3.75
CA MET A 520 4.31 2.78 3.24
C MET A 520 3.28 2.47 4.31
N ASN A 521 3.47 1.40 5.09
CA ASN A 521 2.56 1.04 6.16
C ASN A 521 2.54 2.10 7.25
N CYS A 522 3.70 2.66 7.60
CA CYS A 522 3.78 3.76 8.56
C CYS A 522 2.97 4.99 8.09
N LEU A 523 3.08 5.37 6.82
CA LEU A 523 2.27 6.45 6.24
C LEU A 523 0.78 6.11 6.25
N GLN A 524 0.40 4.87 5.91
CA GLN A 524 -0.98 4.41 5.96
C GLN A 524 -1.55 4.41 7.38
N ASP A 525 -0.80 3.93 8.38
CA ASP A 525 -1.23 3.93 9.79
C ASP A 525 -1.46 5.36 10.31
N HIS A 526 -0.69 6.33 9.82
CA HIS A 526 -0.80 7.76 10.14
C HIS A 526 -1.62 8.59 9.15
N TYR A 527 -2.42 7.97 8.25
CA TYR A 527 -3.15 8.68 7.17
C TYR A 527 -3.92 9.94 7.59
N ASN A 528 -4.53 9.92 8.78
CA ASN A 528 -5.31 11.06 9.29
C ASN A 528 -4.45 12.23 9.76
N ASP A 529 -3.17 11.98 10.07
CA ASP A 529 -2.20 12.96 10.54
C ASP A 529 -1.33 13.54 9.40
N LEU A 530 -1.49 13.03 8.16
CA LEU A 530 -0.72 13.45 6.99
C LEU A 530 -1.20 14.78 6.41
N ASP A 531 -0.25 15.52 5.82
CA ASP A 531 -0.54 16.70 5.00
C ASP A 531 -1.37 16.35 3.76
N GLU A 532 -2.21 17.28 3.27
CA GLU A 532 -3.15 17.08 2.14
C GLU A 532 -2.47 16.47 0.89
N LYS A 533 -1.29 16.97 0.50
CA LYS A 533 -0.54 16.45 -0.66
C LYS A 533 -0.13 14.99 -0.49
N CYS A 534 0.39 14.64 0.69
CA CYS A 534 0.79 13.27 0.98
C CYS A 534 -0.44 12.37 1.07
N LYS A 535 -1.49 12.85 1.75
CA LYS A 535 -2.76 12.16 1.92
C LYS A 535 -3.40 11.76 0.59
N ASP A 536 -3.44 12.66 -0.40
CA ASP A 536 -3.98 12.37 -1.74
C ASP A 536 -3.20 11.26 -2.44
N THR A 537 -1.86 11.28 -2.36
CA THR A 537 -1.02 10.26 -2.99
C THR A 537 -1.13 8.89 -2.31
N ILE A 538 -1.17 8.85 -0.98
CA ILE A 538 -1.35 7.62 -0.20
C ILE A 538 -2.75 7.05 -0.42
N GLU A 539 -3.76 7.90 -0.52
CA GLU A 539 -5.11 7.46 -0.83
C GLU A 539 -5.19 6.78 -2.19
N LEU A 540 -4.64 7.43 -3.22
CA LEU A 540 -4.61 6.87 -4.57
C LEU A 540 -3.87 5.53 -4.61
N PHE A 541 -2.72 5.45 -3.95
CA PHE A 541 -1.94 4.22 -3.91
C PHE A 541 -2.64 3.10 -3.13
N THR A 542 -3.27 3.41 -2.00
CA THR A 542 -4.01 2.44 -1.19
C THR A 542 -5.26 1.94 -1.92
N GLU A 543 -5.94 2.80 -2.69
CA GLU A 543 -7.01 2.39 -3.61
C GLU A 543 -6.48 1.38 -4.65
N LEU A 544 -5.31 1.65 -5.25
CA LEU A 544 -4.69 0.74 -6.21
C LEU A 544 -4.31 -0.61 -5.60
N GLN A 545 -3.80 -0.63 -4.36
CA GLN A 545 -3.54 -1.87 -3.62
C GLN A 545 -4.82 -2.69 -3.35
N SER A 546 -5.94 -2.00 -3.15
CA SER A 546 -7.26 -2.63 -3.00
C SER A 546 -7.74 -3.26 -4.32
N GLN A 547 -7.53 -2.57 -5.43
CA GLN A 547 -7.88 -3.02 -6.78
C GLN A 547 -6.97 -4.17 -7.24
N HIS A 548 -5.67 -4.08 -6.95
CA HIS A 548 -4.64 -5.05 -7.33
C HIS A 548 -3.84 -5.49 -6.10
N ALA A 549 -4.24 -6.62 -5.52
CA ALA A 549 -3.64 -7.16 -4.29
C ALA A 549 -2.12 -7.42 -4.38
N GLU A 550 -1.60 -7.63 -5.59
CA GLU A 550 -0.18 -7.84 -5.89
C GLU A 550 0.69 -6.59 -5.60
N LEU A 551 0.07 -5.40 -5.56
CA LEU A 551 0.74 -4.14 -5.22
C LEU A 551 0.87 -3.93 -3.71
N ASN A 552 0.20 -4.74 -2.89
CA ASN A 552 0.45 -4.74 -1.46
C ASN A 552 1.62 -5.69 -1.17
N PRO A 553 2.79 -5.18 -0.72
CA PRO A 553 4.00 -5.99 -0.60
C PRO A 553 3.84 -7.15 0.39
N TYR A 554 3.08 -6.97 1.47
CA TYR A 554 2.83 -8.01 2.47
C TYR A 554 1.90 -9.10 1.95
N ILE A 555 0.80 -8.69 1.30
CA ILE A 555 -0.13 -9.64 0.67
C ILE A 555 0.58 -10.40 -0.46
N ASN A 556 1.34 -9.70 -1.30
CA ASN A 556 2.08 -10.34 -2.38
C ASN A 556 3.19 -11.28 -1.87
N LYS A 557 3.84 -10.97 -0.75
CA LYS A 557 4.89 -11.82 -0.16
C LYS A 557 4.31 -13.05 0.56
N HIS A 558 3.26 -12.86 1.35
CA HIS A 558 2.76 -13.91 2.26
C HIS A 558 1.54 -14.66 1.71
N CYS A 559 0.72 -14.04 0.87
CA CYS A 559 -0.54 -14.64 0.41
C CYS A 559 -0.51 -15.20 -1.02
N THR A 560 0.60 -15.16 -1.76
CA THR A 560 0.65 -15.59 -3.17
C THR A 560 0.14 -17.03 -3.37
N HIS A 561 0.57 -17.95 -2.49
CA HIS A 561 0.16 -19.35 -2.56
C HIS A 561 -1.34 -19.53 -2.33
N ILE A 562 -1.89 -18.78 -1.37
CA ILE A 562 -3.32 -18.78 -1.03
C ILE A 562 -4.14 -18.20 -2.17
N ILE A 563 -3.71 -17.07 -2.76
CA ILE A 563 -4.34 -16.45 -3.93
C ILE A 563 -4.44 -17.47 -5.07
N ASN A 564 -3.35 -18.18 -5.34
CA ASN A 564 -3.28 -19.18 -6.40
C ASN A 564 -4.05 -20.48 -6.10
N THR A 565 -4.44 -20.74 -4.85
CA THR A 565 -5.15 -21.97 -4.48
C THR A 565 -6.65 -21.74 -4.27
N LEU A 566 -7.02 -20.63 -3.64
CA LEU A 566 -8.40 -20.33 -3.22
C LEU A 566 -9.08 -19.20 -4.02
N CYS A 567 -8.32 -18.34 -4.71
CA CYS A 567 -8.85 -17.13 -5.35
C CYS A 567 -8.54 -17.06 -6.86
N MET A 568 -8.17 -18.18 -7.51
CA MET A 568 -7.88 -18.23 -8.96
C MET A 568 -9.06 -17.81 -9.82
N ASP A 569 -10.28 -18.24 -9.48
CA ASP A 569 -11.51 -17.96 -10.25
C ASP A 569 -11.90 -16.48 -10.26
N HIS A 570 -11.23 -15.67 -9.44
CA HIS A 570 -11.48 -14.23 -9.27
C HIS A 570 -10.47 -13.35 -10.03
N LYS A 571 -9.44 -13.91 -10.68
CA LYS A 571 -8.38 -13.11 -11.35
C LYS A 571 -8.87 -12.17 -12.45
N SER A 572 -10.05 -12.41 -13.04
CA SER A 572 -10.60 -11.58 -14.12
C SER A 572 -11.38 -10.34 -13.65
N ASP A 573 -11.71 -10.23 -12.36
CA ASP A 573 -12.53 -9.14 -11.81
C ASP A 573 -11.71 -8.28 -10.84
N GLU A 574 -11.60 -6.98 -11.12
CA GLU A 574 -10.75 -6.07 -10.35
C GLU A 574 -11.19 -5.95 -8.88
N GLY A 575 -10.22 -5.94 -7.96
CA GLY A 575 -10.45 -5.87 -6.51
C GLY A 575 -11.09 -7.12 -5.88
N SER A 576 -11.44 -8.14 -6.67
CA SER A 576 -12.07 -9.36 -6.17
C SER A 576 -11.12 -10.28 -5.39
N ILE A 577 -9.81 -10.24 -5.70
CA ILE A 577 -8.79 -11.01 -4.99
C ILE A 577 -8.74 -10.58 -3.51
N MET A 578 -8.78 -9.28 -3.25
CA MET A 578 -8.75 -8.77 -1.87
C MET A 578 -10.03 -9.16 -1.10
N ASP A 579 -11.20 -9.06 -1.72
CA ASP A 579 -12.47 -9.53 -1.13
C ASP A 579 -12.45 -11.04 -0.87
N CYS A 580 -11.89 -11.83 -1.80
CA CYS A 580 -11.72 -13.28 -1.65
C CYS A 580 -10.84 -13.59 -0.43
N LEU A 581 -9.66 -12.97 -0.33
CA LEU A 581 -8.75 -13.15 0.80
C LEU A 581 -9.41 -12.81 2.13
N ILE A 582 -10.16 -11.69 2.19
CA ILE A 582 -10.89 -11.30 3.40
C ILE A 582 -11.97 -12.34 3.75
N SER A 583 -12.73 -12.82 2.76
CA SER A 583 -13.78 -13.84 2.98
C SER A 583 -13.20 -15.20 3.42
N GLN A 584 -12.02 -15.56 2.92
CA GLN A 584 -11.33 -16.82 3.21
C GLN A 584 -10.39 -16.72 4.42
N LYS A 585 -10.28 -15.57 5.09
CA LYS A 585 -9.38 -15.36 6.25
C LYS A 585 -9.55 -16.40 7.36
N ASN A 586 -10.76 -16.93 7.53
CA ASN A 586 -11.09 -17.93 8.54
C ASN A 586 -11.05 -19.39 8.06
N ASN A 587 -10.74 -19.61 6.78
CA ASN A 587 -10.46 -20.93 6.22
C ASN A 587 -9.26 -21.58 6.94
N GLN A 588 -9.27 -22.90 7.07
CA GLN A 588 -8.21 -23.65 7.75
C GLN A 588 -6.83 -23.43 7.12
N ILE A 589 -6.73 -23.32 5.78
CA ILE A 589 -5.47 -23.09 5.07
C ILE A 589 -4.87 -21.73 5.48
N VAL A 590 -5.70 -20.67 5.51
CA VAL A 590 -5.26 -19.32 5.89
C VAL A 590 -4.96 -19.21 7.37
N LYS A 591 -5.68 -19.94 8.24
CA LYS A 591 -5.39 -19.98 9.68
C LYS A 591 -4.03 -20.60 10.03
N LEU A 592 -3.56 -21.55 9.22
CA LEU A 592 -2.23 -22.14 9.40
C LEU A 592 -1.12 -21.17 8.98
N ASP A 593 -1.39 -20.28 8.02
CA ASP A 593 -0.47 -19.22 7.58
C ASP A 593 -0.72 -17.91 8.34
N GLN A 594 -0.09 -17.79 9.51
CA GLN A 594 -0.25 -16.61 10.36
C GLN A 594 0.23 -15.31 9.69
N ALA A 595 1.23 -15.38 8.81
CA ALA A 595 1.79 -14.20 8.15
C ALA A 595 0.81 -13.64 7.09
N CYS A 596 0.22 -14.50 6.27
CA CYS A 596 -0.82 -14.06 5.34
C CYS A 596 -2.05 -13.56 6.09
N ARG A 597 -2.50 -14.28 7.12
CA ARG A 597 -3.64 -13.86 7.95
C ARG A 597 -3.42 -12.47 8.56
N ALA A 598 -2.26 -12.22 9.16
CA ALA A 598 -1.91 -10.93 9.75
C ALA A 598 -1.88 -9.81 8.69
N SER A 599 -1.38 -10.11 7.48
CA SER A 599 -1.35 -9.16 6.35
C SER A 599 -2.77 -8.75 5.94
N ILE A 600 -3.70 -9.71 5.88
CA ILE A 600 -5.12 -9.45 5.58
C ILE A 600 -5.74 -8.59 6.68
N GLU A 601 -5.54 -8.95 7.95
CA GLU A 601 -6.11 -8.19 9.09
C GLU A 601 -5.56 -6.76 9.15
N HIS A 602 -4.27 -6.57 8.87
CA HIS A 602 -3.66 -5.24 8.80
C HIS A 602 -4.29 -4.39 7.69
N PHE A 603 -4.46 -4.94 6.47
CA PHE A 603 -5.14 -4.23 5.40
C PHE A 603 -6.61 -3.91 5.73
N GLN A 604 -7.32 -4.82 6.40
CA GLN A 604 -8.68 -4.55 6.88
C GLN A 604 -8.72 -3.34 7.83
N LEU A 605 -7.74 -3.20 8.75
CA LEU A 605 -7.64 -2.06 9.65
C LEU A 605 -7.35 -0.74 8.93
N ILE A 606 -6.38 -0.73 8.01
CA ILE A 606 -6.08 0.45 7.18
C ILE A 606 -7.34 0.88 6.42
N SER A 607 -8.07 -0.08 5.84
CA SER A 607 -9.28 0.21 5.06
C SER A 607 -10.37 0.95 5.83
N LEU A 608 -10.35 0.94 7.18
CA LEU A 608 -11.35 1.65 8.00
C LEU A 608 -11.19 3.16 7.95
N GLN A 609 -9.98 3.66 7.65
CA GLN A 609 -9.68 5.09 7.66
C GLN A 609 -10.41 5.87 6.55
N ASP A 610 -10.61 5.26 5.37
CA ASP A 610 -11.33 5.88 4.26
C ASP A 610 -12.09 4.83 3.43
N TYR A 611 -13.34 5.13 3.04
CA TYR A 611 -14.15 4.19 2.27
C TYR A 611 -13.58 3.85 0.88
N ARG A 612 -12.73 4.73 0.32
CA ARG A 612 -12.07 4.57 -0.98
C ARG A 612 -11.03 3.44 -0.97
N PHE A 613 -10.52 3.06 0.19
CA PHE A 613 -9.55 1.97 0.34
C PHE A 613 -10.16 0.58 0.12
N SER A 614 -11.48 0.51 -0.10
CA SER A 614 -12.19 -0.70 -0.51
C SER A 614 -12.73 -0.49 -1.92
N TYR A 615 -11.99 -0.91 -2.93
CA TYR A 615 -12.27 -0.61 -4.34
C TYR A 615 -13.71 -0.97 -4.73
N LYS A 616 -14.15 -2.21 -4.48
CA LYS A 616 -15.51 -2.66 -4.80
C LYS A 616 -16.59 -1.89 -4.07
N PHE A 617 -16.38 -1.59 -2.79
CA PHE A 617 -17.30 -0.77 -1.99
C PHE A 617 -17.42 0.65 -2.58
N LYS A 618 -16.30 1.27 -2.93
CA LYS A 618 -16.26 2.59 -3.55
C LYS A 618 -16.94 2.60 -4.92
N VAL A 619 -16.64 1.63 -5.80
CA VAL A 619 -17.28 1.55 -7.13
C VAL A 619 -18.79 1.43 -6.98
N ALA A 620 -19.26 0.54 -6.10
CA ALA A 620 -20.69 0.31 -5.90
C ALA A 620 -21.42 1.48 -5.21
N CYS A 621 -20.79 2.13 -4.22
CA CYS A 621 -21.48 3.07 -3.32
C CYS A 621 -21.15 4.55 -3.54
N LYS A 622 -20.06 4.93 -4.23
CA LYS A 622 -19.58 6.34 -4.35
C LYS A 622 -20.67 7.36 -4.72
N PRO A 623 -21.54 7.13 -5.73
CA PRO A 623 -22.59 8.10 -6.09
C PRO A 623 -23.56 8.38 -4.93
N TYR A 624 -23.82 7.38 -4.09
CA TYR A 624 -24.76 7.46 -2.96
C TYR A 624 -24.09 8.05 -1.72
N VAL A 625 -22.78 7.81 -1.53
CA VAL A 625 -21.98 8.47 -0.50
C VAL A 625 -21.98 9.98 -0.73
N ILE A 626 -21.69 10.42 -1.96
CA ILE A 626 -21.69 11.84 -2.33
C ILE A 626 -23.07 12.47 -2.12
N ARG A 627 -24.16 11.72 -2.37
CA ARG A 627 -25.52 12.23 -2.25
C ARG A 627 -26.03 12.32 -0.82
N TYR A 628 -25.76 11.31 0.01
CA TYR A 628 -26.40 11.16 1.32
C TYR A 628 -25.44 11.30 2.51
N CYS A 629 -24.15 11.12 2.31
CA CYS A 629 -23.14 11.01 3.37
C CYS A 629 -21.89 11.89 3.08
N ASN A 630 -22.06 13.00 2.36
CA ASN A 630 -20.96 13.85 1.88
C ASN A 630 -20.06 14.43 2.99
N ALA A 631 -20.56 14.54 4.21
CA ALA A 631 -19.82 15.03 5.36
C ALA A 631 -18.77 14.04 5.91
N TYR A 632 -18.75 12.80 5.40
CA TYR A 632 -17.94 11.70 5.94
C TYR A 632 -17.05 11.08 4.87
N SER A 633 -15.76 10.90 5.19
CA SER A 633 -14.80 10.15 4.38
C SER A 633 -14.40 8.81 5.01
N SER A 634 -14.46 8.70 6.35
CA SER A 634 -14.19 7.45 7.06
C SER A 634 -15.13 6.33 6.61
N LYS A 635 -14.56 5.15 6.34
CA LYS A 635 -15.33 3.97 5.93
C LYS A 635 -16.41 3.63 6.96
N PHE A 636 -16.09 3.74 8.25
CA PHE A 636 -17.04 3.48 9.32
C PHE A 636 -18.24 4.43 9.29
N ASP A 637 -18.00 5.74 9.17
CA ASP A 637 -19.07 6.74 9.19
C ASP A 637 -19.95 6.65 7.95
N VAL A 638 -19.36 6.35 6.79
CA VAL A 638 -20.08 6.10 5.55
C VAL A 638 -20.97 4.85 5.66
N ILE A 639 -20.43 3.74 6.20
CA ILE A 639 -21.20 2.51 6.44
C ILE A 639 -22.36 2.79 7.39
N ARG A 640 -22.12 3.51 8.50
CA ARG A 640 -23.16 3.91 9.45
C ARG A 640 -24.26 4.68 8.74
N CYS A 641 -23.91 5.74 8.03
CA CYS A 641 -24.85 6.60 7.32
C CYS A 641 -25.71 5.81 6.30
N LEU A 642 -25.09 5.01 5.43
CA LEU A 642 -25.81 4.22 4.43
C LEU A 642 -26.68 3.13 5.08
N SER A 643 -26.20 2.49 6.14
CA SER A 643 -26.96 1.46 6.87
C SER A 643 -28.21 2.04 7.53
N GLU A 644 -28.14 3.24 8.10
CA GLU A 644 -29.30 3.93 8.68
C GLU A 644 -30.32 4.29 7.60
N GLN A 645 -29.90 4.72 6.41
CA GLN A 645 -30.80 4.97 5.29
C GLN A 645 -31.57 3.69 4.88
N ILE A 646 -30.92 2.52 4.88
CA ILE A 646 -31.56 1.25 4.53
C ILE A 646 -32.52 0.81 5.62
N VAL A 647 -32.10 0.83 6.88
CA VAL A 647 -32.95 0.41 8.01
C VAL A 647 -34.19 1.30 8.11
N ASN A 648 -34.03 2.62 8.00
CA ASN A 648 -35.16 3.56 8.04
C ASN A 648 -36.11 3.36 6.85
N ALA A 649 -35.59 3.11 5.65
CA ALA A 649 -36.42 2.79 4.49
C ALA A 649 -37.19 1.47 4.70
N THR A 650 -36.53 0.46 5.27
CA THR A 650 -37.13 -0.86 5.57
C THR A 650 -38.25 -0.74 6.60
N ILE A 651 -38.03 -0.01 7.68
CA ILE A 651 -39.04 0.24 8.73
C ILE A 651 -40.25 0.97 8.15
N ASN A 652 -40.03 2.00 7.32
CA ASN A 652 -41.10 2.79 6.72
C ASN A 652 -41.74 2.11 5.50
N LYS A 653 -41.32 0.89 5.13
CA LYS A 653 -41.73 0.17 3.91
C LYS A 653 -41.54 0.95 2.61
N ILE A 654 -40.54 1.81 2.58
CA ILE A 654 -40.14 2.57 1.39
C ILE A 654 -39.02 1.79 0.70
N LYS A 655 -39.09 1.65 -0.63
CA LYS A 655 -37.99 1.06 -1.39
C LYS A 655 -36.73 1.91 -1.21
N SER A 656 -35.66 1.32 -0.69
CA SER A 656 -34.39 2.02 -0.53
C SER A 656 -33.89 2.54 -1.89
N ASN A 657 -33.40 3.78 -1.89
CA ASN A 657 -32.77 4.41 -3.06
C ASN A 657 -31.35 3.90 -3.34
N ILE A 658 -30.85 2.96 -2.52
CA ILE A 658 -29.51 2.37 -2.65
C ILE A 658 -29.61 1.07 -3.49
N PRO A 659 -28.78 0.91 -4.53
CA PRO A 659 -28.85 -0.20 -5.48
C PRO A 659 -28.43 -1.52 -4.83
N ARG A 660 -28.72 -2.64 -5.50
CA ARG A 660 -28.41 -3.98 -4.97
C ARG A 660 -26.91 -4.18 -4.73
N ASP A 661 -26.06 -3.74 -5.65
CA ASP A 661 -24.61 -3.95 -5.56
C ASP A 661 -24.01 -3.21 -4.35
N CYS A 662 -24.38 -1.95 -4.14
CA CYS A 662 -23.96 -1.20 -2.95
C CYS A 662 -24.51 -1.82 -1.66
N ARG A 663 -25.77 -2.32 -1.67
CA ARG A 663 -26.33 -3.02 -0.51
C ARG A 663 -25.57 -4.30 -0.18
N GLN A 664 -25.19 -5.10 -1.19
CA GLN A 664 -24.42 -6.32 -0.99
C GLN A 664 -23.03 -6.01 -0.40
N GLN A 665 -22.34 -5.02 -0.96
CA GLN A 665 -21.05 -4.56 -0.44
C GLN A 665 -21.18 -4.03 0.99
N LEU A 666 -22.21 -3.23 1.29
CA LEU A 666 -22.48 -2.73 2.64
C LEU A 666 -22.75 -3.86 3.65
N LYS A 667 -23.55 -4.86 3.28
CA LYS A 667 -23.80 -6.04 4.13
C LYS A 667 -22.51 -6.80 4.43
N ALA A 668 -21.68 -7.02 3.42
CA ALA A 668 -20.38 -7.67 3.58
C ALA A 668 -19.47 -6.89 4.56
N GLN A 669 -19.42 -5.57 4.45
CA GLN A 669 -18.64 -4.73 5.36
C GLN A 669 -19.19 -4.74 6.79
N LEU A 670 -20.53 -4.65 6.96
CA LEU A 670 -21.15 -4.76 8.28
C LEU A 670 -20.85 -6.11 8.93
N PHE A 671 -21.00 -7.21 8.19
CA PHE A 671 -20.68 -8.56 8.66
C PHE A 671 -19.22 -8.68 9.13
N GLN A 672 -18.26 -8.11 8.38
CA GLN A 672 -16.85 -8.08 8.77
C GLN A 672 -16.59 -7.24 10.02
N GLN A 673 -17.28 -6.11 10.20
CA GLN A 673 -17.17 -5.29 11.42
C GLN A 673 -17.64 -6.01 12.69
N ARG A 674 -18.53 -7.00 12.57
CA ARG A 674 -19.01 -7.81 13.70
C ARG A 674 -18.06 -8.91 14.14
N GLU A 675 -17.09 -9.28 13.30
CA GLU A 675 -16.14 -10.36 13.61
C GLU A 675 -15.22 -10.01 14.79
N ASN A 676 -14.81 -8.74 14.91
CA ASN A 676 -13.80 -8.32 15.88
C ASN A 676 -14.06 -6.88 16.34
N ILE A 677 -13.97 -6.63 17.65
CA ILE A 677 -14.24 -5.30 18.22
C ILE A 677 -13.29 -4.22 17.69
N ASN A 678 -12.08 -4.60 17.25
CA ASN A 678 -11.10 -3.69 16.66
C ASN A 678 -11.54 -3.16 15.29
N MET A 679 -12.41 -3.89 14.57
CA MET A 679 -12.97 -3.46 13.29
C MET A 679 -14.10 -2.42 13.47
N SER A 680 -14.48 -2.12 14.71
CA SER A 680 -15.49 -1.12 15.06
C SER A 680 -14.94 -0.14 16.11
N PRO A 681 -14.09 0.84 15.69
CA PRO A 681 -13.39 1.72 16.62
C PRO A 681 -14.35 2.55 17.49
N VAL A 682 -15.49 2.96 16.95
CA VAL A 682 -16.52 3.71 17.69
C VAL A 682 -17.17 2.84 18.77
N LEU A 683 -17.55 1.60 18.45
CA LEU A 683 -18.10 0.66 19.43
C LEU A 683 -17.07 0.36 20.53
N LYS A 684 -15.82 0.08 20.13
CA LYS A 684 -14.71 -0.18 21.06
C LYS A 684 -14.47 1.00 22.00
N ALA A 685 -14.52 2.23 21.50
CA ALA A 685 -14.36 3.44 22.30
C ALA A 685 -15.54 3.65 23.26
N ALA A 686 -16.77 3.51 22.77
CA ALA A 686 -17.99 3.68 23.57
C ALA A 686 -18.12 2.60 24.68
N CYS A 687 -17.70 1.38 24.40
CA CYS A 687 -17.79 0.23 25.30
C CYS A 687 -16.49 -0.09 26.06
N ARG A 688 -15.47 0.77 26.02
CA ARG A 688 -14.13 0.47 26.56
C ARG A 688 -14.15 0.01 28.02
N ASP A 689 -14.94 0.69 28.85
CA ASP A 689 -15.04 0.37 30.28
C ASP A 689 -15.91 -0.86 30.54
N ASP A 690 -16.99 -1.03 29.78
CA ASP A 690 -17.91 -2.16 29.91
C ASP A 690 -17.21 -3.46 29.48
N ILE A 691 -16.39 -3.42 28.41
CA ILE A 691 -15.56 -4.56 27.98
C ILE A 691 -14.59 -4.96 29.09
N ARG A 692 -13.93 -4.00 29.74
CA ARG A 692 -12.99 -4.27 30.85
C ARG A 692 -13.68 -4.85 32.08
N THR A 693 -14.93 -4.46 32.32
CA THR A 693 -15.68 -4.85 33.51
C THR A 693 -16.32 -6.23 33.34
N TYR A 694 -16.97 -6.46 32.20
CA TYR A 694 -17.83 -7.63 31.98
C TYR A 694 -17.23 -8.66 31.01
N CYS A 695 -16.36 -8.26 30.08
CA CYS A 695 -15.89 -9.11 28.98
C CYS A 695 -14.36 -9.29 28.96
N ALA A 696 -13.66 -9.07 30.07
CA ALA A 696 -12.20 -9.09 30.13
C ALA A 696 -11.56 -10.44 29.73
N ASN A 697 -12.26 -11.56 29.98
CA ASN A 697 -11.77 -12.92 29.72
C ASN A 697 -12.19 -13.46 28.34
N VAL A 698 -12.87 -12.66 27.53
CA VAL A 698 -13.39 -13.08 26.22
C VAL A 698 -12.33 -12.85 25.15
N VAL A 699 -12.10 -13.84 24.30
CA VAL A 699 -11.13 -13.72 23.21
C VAL A 699 -11.73 -12.81 22.14
N ASN A 700 -10.93 -11.88 21.62
CA ASN A 700 -11.39 -10.93 20.61
C ASN A 700 -11.36 -11.54 19.19
N VAL A 701 -12.13 -12.60 18.99
CA VAL A 701 -12.31 -13.31 17.72
C VAL A 701 -13.75 -13.80 17.58
N ASN A 702 -14.20 -14.09 16.35
CA ASN A 702 -15.51 -14.65 16.04
C ASN A 702 -16.72 -13.90 16.64
N GLY A 703 -16.61 -12.59 16.87
CA GLY A 703 -17.66 -11.76 17.44
C GLY A 703 -17.94 -11.98 18.93
N GLU A 704 -17.13 -12.76 19.65
CA GLU A 704 -17.44 -13.15 21.04
C GLU A 704 -17.55 -11.95 22.00
N VAL A 705 -16.76 -10.89 21.79
CA VAL A 705 -16.85 -9.67 22.60
C VAL A 705 -18.18 -8.95 22.38
N LEU A 706 -18.70 -8.92 21.15
CA LEU A 706 -19.99 -8.33 20.85
C LEU A 706 -21.13 -9.15 21.48
N GLU A 707 -21.07 -10.49 21.36
CA GLU A 707 -22.04 -11.39 22.03
C GLU A 707 -22.01 -11.22 23.55
N CYS A 708 -20.84 -11.02 24.14
CA CYS A 708 -20.71 -10.72 25.56
C CYS A 708 -21.42 -9.40 25.92
N LEU A 709 -21.22 -8.33 25.14
CA LEU A 709 -21.87 -7.04 25.38
C LEU A 709 -23.39 -7.07 25.18
N GLN A 710 -23.89 -7.89 24.25
CA GLN A 710 -25.33 -8.07 24.01
C GLN A 710 -26.01 -8.91 25.11
N SER A 711 -25.25 -9.55 26.00
CA SER A 711 -25.80 -10.41 27.05
C SER A 711 -26.79 -9.68 27.96
N GLY A 712 -28.02 -10.20 28.03
CA GLY A 712 -29.14 -9.59 28.75
C GLY A 712 -28.97 -9.40 30.26
N ASN A 713 -27.92 -9.97 30.87
CA ASN A 713 -27.62 -9.87 32.32
C ASN A 713 -26.75 -8.65 32.68
N ILE A 714 -26.32 -7.83 31.71
CA ILE A 714 -25.35 -6.76 31.90
C ILE A 714 -26.03 -5.39 31.79
N GLU A 715 -25.75 -4.49 32.73
CA GLU A 715 -26.11 -3.09 32.64
C GLU A 715 -24.96 -2.28 32.01
N LEU A 716 -25.09 -2.03 30.71
CA LEU A 716 -24.14 -1.23 29.93
C LEU A 716 -24.27 0.26 30.23
N LYS A 717 -23.17 1.01 30.12
CA LYS A 717 -23.20 2.48 30.18
C LYS A 717 -24.01 3.06 29.02
N PRO A 718 -24.61 4.26 29.16
CA PRO A 718 -25.48 4.84 28.13
C PRO A 718 -24.84 4.94 26.74
N ALA A 719 -23.55 5.28 26.66
CA ALA A 719 -22.81 5.38 25.41
C ALA A 719 -22.63 4.02 24.72
N CYS A 720 -22.19 3.00 25.47
CA CYS A 720 -22.06 1.64 24.95
C CYS A 720 -23.41 1.05 24.57
N HIS A 721 -24.41 1.18 25.43
CA HIS A 721 -25.75 0.67 25.21
C HIS A 721 -26.38 1.24 23.92
N LYS A 722 -26.20 2.54 23.66
CA LYS A 722 -26.69 3.16 22.42
C LYS A 722 -26.10 2.50 21.17
N GLU A 723 -24.79 2.23 21.17
CA GLU A 723 -24.13 1.61 20.03
C GLU A 723 -24.49 0.12 19.91
N VAL A 724 -24.51 -0.63 21.01
CA VAL A 724 -24.93 -2.05 21.00
C VAL A 724 -26.37 -2.20 20.52
N PHE A 725 -27.30 -1.38 21.03
CA PHE A 725 -28.70 -1.42 20.61
C PHE A 725 -28.89 -1.08 19.12
N ARG A 726 -28.08 -0.18 18.58
CA ARG A 726 -28.08 0.12 17.13
C ARG A 726 -27.70 -1.13 16.32
N ILE A 727 -26.76 -1.93 16.82
CA ILE A 727 -26.28 -3.16 16.19
C ILE A 727 -27.34 -4.26 16.26
N GLU A 728 -27.90 -4.49 17.45
CA GLU A 728 -29.02 -5.43 17.66
C GLU A 728 -30.19 -5.10 16.71
N LYS A 729 -30.52 -3.81 16.56
CA LYS A 729 -31.56 -3.38 15.63
C LYS A 729 -31.22 -3.68 14.16
N GLN A 730 -29.95 -3.61 13.76
CA GLN A 730 -29.54 -3.97 12.39
C GLN A 730 -29.64 -5.48 12.16
N GLU A 731 -29.14 -6.28 13.09
CA GLU A 731 -29.15 -7.75 13.04
C GLU A 731 -30.57 -8.33 13.08
N ALA A 732 -31.46 -7.69 13.83
CA ALA A 732 -32.86 -8.07 13.93
C ALA A 732 -33.65 -7.92 12.62
N TYR A 733 -33.36 -6.87 11.84
CA TYR A 733 -34.06 -6.58 10.56
C TYR A 733 -33.37 -7.22 9.35
N ASP A 734 -32.09 -7.56 9.46
CA ASP A 734 -31.33 -8.21 8.41
C ASP A 734 -30.35 -9.22 9.02
N ASN A 735 -30.73 -10.50 9.04
CA ASN A 735 -29.89 -11.53 9.63
C ASN A 735 -28.61 -11.80 8.82
N SER A 736 -28.49 -11.27 7.59
CA SER A 736 -27.28 -11.44 6.78
C SER A 736 -26.06 -10.71 7.35
N VAL A 737 -26.27 -9.76 8.28
CA VAL A 737 -25.20 -9.03 8.97
C VAL A 737 -24.92 -9.54 10.39
N ASP A 738 -25.69 -10.53 10.88
CA ASP A 738 -25.48 -11.16 12.19
C ASP A 738 -24.37 -12.23 12.07
N TYR A 739 -23.15 -11.82 12.43
CA TYR A 739 -21.97 -12.67 12.32
C TYR A 739 -22.03 -13.90 13.22
N ALA A 740 -22.50 -13.75 14.46
CA ALA A 740 -22.57 -14.84 15.42
C ALA A 740 -23.62 -15.87 15.00
N LEU A 741 -24.82 -15.42 14.59
CA LEU A 741 -25.88 -16.30 14.12
C LEU A 741 -25.43 -17.12 12.92
N LEU A 742 -24.92 -16.48 11.86
CA LEU A 742 -24.55 -17.17 10.63
C LEU A 742 -23.37 -18.15 10.81
N ASN A 743 -22.36 -17.79 11.61
CA ASN A 743 -21.20 -18.66 11.80
C ASN A 743 -21.42 -19.75 12.85
N MET A 744 -22.05 -19.44 13.98
CA MET A 744 -22.28 -20.44 15.03
C MET A 744 -23.36 -21.45 14.62
N CYS A 745 -24.32 -21.03 13.77
CA CYS A 745 -25.37 -21.89 13.22
C CYS A 745 -25.12 -22.36 11.78
N ALA A 746 -23.90 -22.25 11.23
CA ALA A 746 -23.62 -22.61 9.84
C ALA A 746 -24.12 -24.02 9.45
N GLY A 747 -23.86 -25.03 10.29
CA GLY A 747 -24.33 -26.40 10.07
C GLY A 747 -25.87 -26.54 10.05
N PRO A 748 -26.58 -26.10 11.12
CA PRO A 748 -28.05 -26.06 11.10
C PRO A 748 -28.66 -25.27 9.94
N ILE A 749 -28.04 -24.16 9.53
CA ILE A 749 -28.49 -23.36 8.39
C ILE A 749 -28.40 -24.17 7.11
N GLU A 750 -27.26 -24.83 6.86
CA GLU A 750 -27.08 -25.67 5.68
C GLU A 750 -28.04 -26.88 5.68
N MET A 751 -28.28 -27.47 6.85
CA MET A 751 -29.13 -28.65 6.98
C MET A 751 -30.63 -28.36 6.86
N PHE A 752 -31.13 -27.27 7.45
CA PHE A 752 -32.57 -26.99 7.55
C PHE A 752 -33.04 -25.77 6.75
N CYS A 753 -32.15 -24.81 6.47
CA CYS A 753 -32.50 -23.49 5.96
C CYS A 753 -31.74 -23.11 4.67
N SER A 754 -31.23 -24.09 3.92
CA SER A 754 -30.43 -23.86 2.70
C SER A 754 -31.18 -23.11 1.58
N HIS A 755 -32.52 -23.20 1.56
CA HIS A 755 -33.39 -22.52 0.60
C HIS A 755 -33.87 -21.14 1.05
N VAL A 756 -33.47 -20.69 2.24
CA VAL A 756 -33.92 -19.42 2.82
C VAL A 756 -32.82 -18.37 2.63
N ASP A 757 -33.22 -17.20 2.16
CA ASP A 757 -32.32 -16.04 2.07
C ASP A 757 -31.74 -15.69 3.44
N LYS A 758 -30.44 -15.38 3.47
CA LYS A 758 -29.68 -15.13 4.72
C LYS A 758 -30.31 -14.04 5.59
N GLU A 759 -31.01 -13.09 4.98
CA GLU A 759 -31.74 -12.01 5.63
C GLU A 759 -32.81 -12.49 6.63
N ASN A 760 -33.42 -13.67 6.41
CA ASN A 760 -34.58 -14.17 7.16
C ASN A 760 -34.33 -15.51 7.86
N VAL A 761 -33.07 -15.93 7.97
CA VAL A 761 -32.69 -17.26 8.49
C VAL A 761 -33.14 -17.47 9.93
N LEU A 762 -33.23 -16.43 10.77
CA LEU A 762 -33.65 -16.56 12.16
C LEU A 762 -35.05 -17.21 12.28
N GLU A 763 -35.98 -16.83 11.42
CA GLU A 763 -37.36 -17.36 11.43
C GLU A 763 -37.40 -18.83 11.02
N CYS A 764 -36.51 -19.25 10.12
CA CYS A 764 -36.35 -20.66 9.77
C CYS A 764 -35.76 -21.45 10.93
N LEU A 765 -34.64 -20.98 11.52
CA LEU A 765 -34.00 -21.66 12.65
C LEU A 765 -34.93 -21.77 13.86
N ARG A 766 -35.75 -20.74 14.12
CA ARG A 766 -36.77 -20.72 15.18
C ARG A 766 -37.77 -21.87 15.04
N LYS A 767 -38.22 -22.18 13.81
CA LYS A 767 -39.16 -23.29 13.54
C LYS A 767 -38.53 -24.67 13.72
N HIS A 768 -37.23 -24.78 13.51
CA HIS A 768 -36.48 -26.03 13.60
C HIS A 768 -35.69 -26.20 14.91
N LYS A 769 -35.82 -25.28 15.87
CA LYS A 769 -34.99 -25.20 17.09
C LYS A 769 -34.96 -26.48 17.95
N ASP A 770 -36.02 -27.29 17.87
CA ASP A 770 -36.20 -28.52 18.66
C ASP A 770 -35.70 -29.78 17.92
N GLN A 771 -35.21 -29.64 16.68
CA GLN A 771 -34.74 -30.76 15.87
C GLN A 771 -33.28 -31.13 16.20
N LYS A 772 -32.92 -32.39 16.00
CA LYS A 772 -31.54 -32.88 16.17
C LYS A 772 -30.64 -32.28 15.09
N GLY A 773 -29.54 -31.64 15.47
CA GLY A 773 -28.58 -31.01 14.54
C GLY A 773 -28.02 -29.67 15.05
N PHE A 774 -28.68 -29.06 16.03
CA PHE A 774 -28.20 -27.84 16.68
C PHE A 774 -27.09 -28.13 17.69
N ASN A 775 -25.95 -27.45 17.52
CA ASN A 775 -24.88 -27.47 18.52
C ASN A 775 -25.21 -26.50 19.67
N LYS A 776 -24.57 -26.68 20.84
CA LYS A 776 -24.83 -25.84 22.03
C LYS A 776 -24.64 -24.34 21.78
N LYS A 777 -23.66 -23.96 20.95
CA LYS A 777 -23.36 -22.55 20.63
C LYS A 777 -24.46 -21.89 19.81
N CYS A 778 -24.92 -22.57 18.75
CA CYS A 778 -26.03 -22.13 17.91
C CYS A 778 -27.32 -22.03 18.71
N SER A 779 -27.64 -23.05 19.53
CA SER A 779 -28.81 -22.99 20.41
C SER A 779 -28.75 -21.80 21.36
N ALA A 780 -27.58 -21.48 21.93
CA ALA A 780 -27.42 -20.32 22.80
C ALA A 780 -27.69 -18.99 22.06
N VAL A 781 -27.07 -18.79 20.89
CA VAL A 781 -27.28 -17.57 20.08
C VAL A 781 -28.73 -17.46 19.60
N LEU A 782 -29.31 -18.55 19.10
CA LEU A 782 -30.70 -18.58 18.65
C LEU A 782 -31.66 -18.18 19.78
N MET A 783 -31.50 -18.78 20.96
CA MET A 783 -32.33 -18.46 22.13
C MET A 783 -32.11 -17.02 22.59
N HIS A 784 -30.88 -16.51 22.50
CA HIS A 784 -30.57 -15.13 22.83
C HIS A 784 -31.31 -14.14 21.91
N ARG A 785 -31.27 -14.34 20.58
CA ARG A 785 -31.99 -13.49 19.61
C ARG A 785 -33.51 -13.57 19.80
N ILE A 786 -34.07 -14.75 20.06
CA ILE A 786 -35.52 -14.89 20.35
C ILE A 786 -35.89 -14.11 21.62
N LEU A 787 -35.03 -14.17 22.65
CA LEU A 787 -35.22 -13.41 23.89
C LEU A 787 -35.18 -11.90 23.65
N GLU A 788 -34.24 -11.39 22.84
CA GLU A 788 -34.18 -9.98 22.44
C GLU A 788 -35.47 -9.52 21.76
N GLN A 789 -35.97 -10.30 20.78
CA GLN A 789 -37.23 -10.03 20.07
C GLN A 789 -38.46 -10.03 21.00
N ASN A 790 -38.48 -10.92 22.00
CA ASN A 790 -39.57 -11.01 22.98
C ASN A 790 -39.48 -9.96 24.09
N SER A 791 -38.31 -9.32 24.26
CA SER A 791 -38.06 -8.31 25.30
C SER A 791 -38.26 -6.88 24.79
N ASN A 792 -38.00 -6.62 23.51
CA ASN A 792 -38.09 -5.28 22.96
C ASN A 792 -38.81 -5.29 21.62
N SER A 793 -39.95 -4.59 21.55
CA SER A 793 -40.73 -4.52 20.32
C SER A 793 -39.94 -3.90 19.16
N LEU A 794 -38.96 -3.02 19.42
CA LEU A 794 -38.14 -2.41 18.36
C LEU A 794 -37.18 -3.40 17.70
N LEU A 795 -36.87 -4.51 18.36
CA LEU A 795 -36.00 -5.57 17.85
C LEU A 795 -36.81 -6.71 17.20
N ASN A 796 -38.13 -6.61 17.16
CA ASN A 796 -39.00 -7.62 16.55
C ASN A 796 -39.67 -7.05 15.27
N PRO A 797 -39.12 -7.32 14.07
CA PRO A 797 -39.62 -6.73 12.83
C PRO A 797 -41.05 -7.18 12.51
N THR A 798 -41.38 -8.45 12.74
CA THR A 798 -42.72 -9.01 12.50
C THR A 798 -43.76 -8.35 13.41
N LEU A 799 -43.43 -8.13 14.69
CA LEU A 799 -44.29 -7.43 15.63
C LEU A 799 -44.47 -5.95 15.24
N GLN A 800 -43.40 -5.25 14.85
CA GLN A 800 -43.51 -3.86 14.37
C GLN A 800 -44.40 -3.76 13.14
N GLU A 801 -44.28 -4.70 12.21
CA GLU A 801 -45.09 -4.75 11.00
C GLU A 801 -46.58 -5.00 11.30
N ASN A 802 -46.89 -6.03 12.09
CA ASN A 802 -48.25 -6.49 12.30
C ASN A 802 -49.01 -5.73 13.41
N CYS A 803 -48.28 -5.10 14.36
CA CYS A 803 -48.86 -4.32 15.45
C CYS A 803 -48.69 -2.80 15.30
N HIS A 804 -48.17 -2.27 14.18
CA HIS A 804 -47.90 -0.83 14.01
C HIS A 804 -49.07 0.08 14.43
N MET A 805 -50.29 -0.23 13.95
CA MET A 805 -51.49 0.56 14.25
C MET A 805 -51.86 0.48 15.73
N ASP A 806 -51.80 -0.71 16.33
CA ASP A 806 -52.15 -0.94 17.73
C ASP A 806 -51.15 -0.28 18.67
N ILE A 807 -49.85 -0.32 18.35
CA ILE A 807 -48.80 0.39 19.07
C ILE A 807 -49.08 1.90 19.05
N SER A 808 -49.37 2.45 17.87
CA SER A 808 -49.66 3.90 17.73
C SER A 808 -50.93 4.33 18.47
N LYS A 809 -51.95 3.47 18.53
CA LYS A 809 -53.25 3.74 19.14
C LYS A 809 -53.25 3.58 20.66
N PHE A 810 -52.61 2.51 21.16
CA PHE A 810 -52.74 2.10 22.56
C PHE A 810 -51.47 2.28 23.39
N CYS A 811 -50.29 2.40 22.78
CA CYS A 811 -49.02 2.40 23.52
C CYS A 811 -48.15 3.64 23.27
N SER A 812 -48.60 4.59 22.45
CA SER A 812 -47.88 5.81 22.07
C SER A 812 -47.68 6.83 23.19
N HIS A 813 -48.53 6.80 24.22
CA HIS A 813 -48.49 7.72 25.36
C HIS A 813 -47.52 7.30 26.47
N LEU A 814 -46.88 6.15 26.34
CA LEU A 814 -45.93 5.64 27.33
C LEU A 814 -44.61 6.41 27.19
N PRO A 815 -44.02 6.90 28.30
CA PRO A 815 -42.73 7.60 28.24
C PRO A 815 -41.71 6.63 27.66
N ILE A 816 -41.18 6.92 26.46
CA ILE A 816 -40.10 6.15 25.85
C ILE A 816 -38.83 6.49 26.66
N PRO A 817 -38.37 5.66 27.60
CA PRO A 817 -37.20 5.97 28.37
C PRO A 817 -35.98 5.74 27.46
N GLN A 818 -35.03 6.66 27.44
CA GLN A 818 -33.76 6.39 26.77
C GLN A 818 -32.98 5.32 27.56
N GLY A 819 -32.60 4.22 26.90
CA GLY A 819 -31.71 3.18 27.43
C GLY A 819 -32.37 2.03 28.20
N ALA A 820 -31.59 1.40 29.10
CA ALA A 820 -31.86 0.11 29.77
C ALA A 820 -33.23 -0.05 30.48
N LYS A 821 -33.96 1.06 30.70
CA LYS A 821 -35.29 1.08 31.33
C LYS A 821 -36.47 0.91 30.35
N ALA A 822 -36.20 0.72 29.06
CA ALA A 822 -37.24 0.54 28.02
C ALA A 822 -37.60 -0.92 27.70
N LYS A 823 -36.95 -1.91 28.35
CA LYS A 823 -37.22 -3.35 28.09
C LYS A 823 -38.69 -3.67 28.43
N GLY A 824 -39.45 -4.13 27.44
CA GLY A 824 -40.79 -4.70 27.63
C GLY A 824 -41.96 -3.72 27.78
N VAL A 825 -41.78 -2.40 27.72
CA VAL A 825 -42.89 -1.44 27.95
C VAL A 825 -44.00 -1.56 26.90
N VAL A 826 -43.64 -1.64 25.62
CA VAL A 826 -44.63 -1.77 24.54
C VAL A 826 -45.26 -3.17 24.54
N ILE A 827 -44.47 -4.22 24.77
CA ILE A 827 -44.98 -5.61 24.80
C ILE A 827 -45.93 -5.80 25.99
N SER A 828 -45.60 -5.27 27.17
CA SER A 828 -46.50 -5.28 28.34
C SER A 828 -47.79 -4.49 28.10
N CYS A 829 -47.72 -3.35 27.42
CA CYS A 829 -48.90 -2.62 26.96
C CYS A 829 -49.77 -3.47 26.02
N LEU A 830 -49.17 -4.10 25.01
CA LEU A 830 -49.89 -4.98 24.08
C LEU A 830 -50.49 -6.19 24.79
N LYS A 831 -49.78 -6.81 25.76
CA LYS A 831 -50.32 -7.88 26.63
C LYS A 831 -51.57 -7.42 27.40
N LYS A 832 -51.56 -6.21 27.97
CA LYS A 832 -52.74 -5.63 28.65
C LYS A 832 -53.93 -5.47 27.68
N GLN A 833 -53.69 -4.99 26.46
CA GLN A 833 -54.74 -4.83 25.46
C GLN A 833 -55.22 -6.17 24.88
N PHE A 834 -54.34 -7.17 24.80
CA PHE A 834 -54.66 -8.55 24.42
C PHE A 834 -55.65 -9.18 25.41
N LYS A 835 -55.42 -9.02 26.72
CA LYS A 835 -56.37 -9.44 27.76
C LYS A 835 -57.76 -8.80 27.62
N MET A 836 -57.81 -7.58 27.08
CA MET A 836 -59.05 -6.82 26.86
C MET A 836 -59.70 -7.08 25.50
N SER A 837 -59.15 -7.94 24.64
CA SER A 837 -59.67 -8.19 23.29
C SER A 837 -59.75 -6.93 22.40
N LYS A 838 -58.81 -5.99 22.57
CA LYS A 838 -58.80 -4.68 21.88
C LYS A 838 -57.86 -4.59 20.67
N LEU A 839 -56.99 -5.59 20.48
CA LEU A 839 -56.00 -5.61 19.40
C LEU A 839 -56.63 -5.99 18.05
N THR A 840 -55.96 -5.63 16.95
CA THR A 840 -56.35 -6.13 15.62
C THR A 840 -56.00 -7.61 15.46
N ASP A 841 -56.74 -8.34 14.61
CA ASP A 841 -56.51 -9.78 14.37
C ASP A 841 -55.04 -10.13 14.01
N LYS A 842 -54.35 -9.24 13.28
CA LYS A 842 -52.93 -9.43 12.93
C LYS A 842 -52.03 -9.31 14.16
N CYS A 843 -52.23 -8.28 14.97
CA CYS A 843 -51.45 -8.07 16.18
C CYS A 843 -51.79 -9.09 17.28
N GLU A 844 -53.05 -9.49 17.40
CA GLU A 844 -53.51 -10.52 18.33
C GLU A 844 -52.77 -11.85 18.07
N LYS A 845 -52.64 -12.27 16.81
CA LYS A 845 -51.89 -13.47 16.43
C LYS A 845 -50.40 -13.39 16.78
N GLU A 846 -49.75 -12.25 16.54
CA GLU A 846 -48.33 -12.08 16.89
C GLU A 846 -48.11 -12.14 18.41
N ILE A 847 -48.95 -11.44 19.18
CA ILE A 847 -48.86 -11.47 20.64
C ILE A 847 -49.17 -12.87 21.17
N ALA A 848 -50.18 -13.56 20.63
CA ALA A 848 -50.47 -14.94 20.98
C ALA A 848 -49.28 -15.88 20.68
N SER A 849 -48.57 -15.67 19.56
CA SER A 849 -47.36 -16.42 19.22
C SER A 849 -46.23 -16.18 20.22
N ILE A 850 -45.94 -14.92 20.55
CA ILE A 850 -44.92 -14.55 21.56
C ILE A 850 -45.26 -15.18 22.91
N LEU A 851 -46.51 -15.07 23.36
CA LEU A 851 -46.97 -15.63 24.63
C LEU A 851 -46.89 -17.16 24.64
N ARG A 852 -47.26 -17.82 23.54
CA ARG A 852 -47.14 -19.28 23.39
C ARG A 852 -45.69 -19.75 23.51
N GLU A 853 -44.74 -19.01 22.94
CA GLU A 853 -43.32 -19.37 23.07
C GLU A 853 -42.78 -19.15 24.47
N GLN A 854 -43.20 -18.07 25.14
CA GLN A 854 -42.90 -17.82 26.55
C GLN A 854 -43.48 -18.91 27.45
N ALA A 855 -44.63 -19.47 27.09
CA ALA A 855 -45.27 -20.58 27.79
C ALA A 855 -44.49 -21.90 27.63
N LEU A 856 -44.04 -22.22 26.41
CA LEU A 856 -43.24 -23.43 26.14
C LEU A 856 -41.84 -23.36 26.75
N ASN A 857 -41.25 -22.16 26.82
CA ASN A 857 -39.94 -21.92 27.39
C ASN A 857 -39.93 -20.63 28.24
N LEU A 858 -39.91 -20.79 29.56
CA LEU A 858 -39.94 -19.66 30.50
C LEU A 858 -38.69 -18.77 30.42
N ASN A 859 -37.55 -19.27 29.93
CA ASN A 859 -36.35 -18.44 29.77
C ASN A 859 -36.56 -17.32 28.72
N LEU A 860 -37.54 -17.47 27.81
CA LEU A 860 -37.93 -16.45 26.85
C LEU A 860 -38.87 -15.38 27.44
N ASN A 861 -39.32 -15.54 28.69
CA ASN A 861 -40.08 -14.52 29.41
C ASN A 861 -39.14 -13.69 30.32
N PRO A 862 -38.77 -12.47 29.91
CA PRO A 862 -37.77 -11.67 30.63
C PRO A 862 -38.23 -11.21 32.03
N LEU A 863 -39.54 -11.02 32.24
CA LEU A 863 -40.08 -10.61 33.53
C LEU A 863 -40.10 -11.77 34.51
N ILE A 864 -40.53 -12.96 34.09
CA ILE A 864 -40.52 -14.15 34.95
C ILE A 864 -39.07 -14.54 35.31
N ARG A 865 -38.13 -14.48 34.36
CA ARG A 865 -36.72 -14.80 34.61
C ARG A 865 -36.08 -13.86 35.65
N THR A 866 -36.48 -12.59 35.69
CA THR A 866 -35.95 -11.62 36.65
C THR A 866 -36.68 -11.65 37.99
N LEU A 867 -38.01 -11.66 37.97
CA LEU A 867 -38.85 -11.55 39.17
C LEU A 867 -39.01 -12.88 39.93
N CYS A 868 -39.04 -14.02 39.23
CA CYS A 868 -39.29 -15.35 39.82
C CYS A 868 -38.02 -16.21 39.97
N LYS A 869 -36.83 -15.59 39.97
CA LYS A 869 -35.55 -16.31 39.98
C LYS A 869 -35.42 -17.27 41.16
N ASN A 870 -35.85 -16.85 42.35
CA ASN A 870 -35.73 -17.64 43.58
C ASN A 870 -36.71 -18.84 43.56
N GLU A 871 -37.95 -18.60 43.13
CA GLU A 871 -38.99 -19.61 43.02
C GLU A 871 -38.61 -20.69 42.01
N LEU A 872 -38.08 -20.29 40.85
CA LEU A 872 -37.64 -21.24 39.83
C LEU A 872 -36.52 -22.16 40.35
N GLN A 873 -35.54 -21.62 41.09
CA GLN A 873 -34.43 -22.41 41.63
C GLN A 873 -34.86 -23.33 42.79
N ILE A 874 -35.67 -22.82 43.71
CA ILE A 874 -35.96 -23.50 44.98
C ILE A 874 -37.21 -24.39 44.88
N ILE A 875 -38.27 -23.93 44.22
CA ILE A 875 -39.58 -24.60 44.18
C ILE A 875 -39.66 -25.52 42.97
N CYS A 876 -39.34 -25.00 41.79
CA CYS A 876 -39.46 -25.75 40.54
C CYS A 876 -38.22 -26.57 40.17
N LYS A 877 -37.14 -26.47 40.97
CA LYS A 877 -35.90 -27.25 40.86
C LYS A 877 -35.40 -27.35 39.42
N ILE A 878 -34.84 -26.24 38.92
CA ILE A 878 -34.18 -26.21 37.61
C ILE A 878 -33.05 -27.26 37.58
N ASP A 879 -33.26 -28.36 36.87
CA ASP A 879 -32.16 -29.12 36.28
C ASP A 879 -31.73 -28.36 35.01
N GLU A 880 -30.43 -28.16 34.79
CA GLU A 880 -29.84 -27.23 33.79
C GLU A 880 -30.22 -27.45 32.31
N TYR A 881 -31.16 -28.34 32.00
CA TYR A 881 -31.72 -28.54 30.67
C TYR A 881 -33.22 -28.23 30.68
N ASP A 882 -33.55 -27.01 30.26
CA ASP A 882 -34.92 -26.55 30.04
C ASP A 882 -35.53 -27.28 28.84
N ASP A 883 -36.40 -28.25 29.12
CA ASP A 883 -37.16 -28.96 28.10
C ASP A 883 -38.29 -28.04 27.63
N ASN A 884 -38.37 -27.78 26.31
CA ASN A 884 -39.36 -26.94 25.62
C ASN A 884 -40.80 -27.52 25.69
N SER A 885 -41.19 -27.89 26.90
CA SER A 885 -42.30 -28.75 27.29
C SER A 885 -43.39 -27.97 28.02
N GLY A 886 -43.11 -26.73 28.46
CA GLY A 886 -44.02 -25.92 29.28
C GLY A 886 -44.15 -26.39 30.73
N ASN A 887 -43.36 -27.37 31.17
CA ASN A 887 -43.46 -27.94 32.53
C ASN A 887 -43.08 -26.94 33.62
N LEU A 888 -42.12 -26.04 33.36
CA LEU A 888 -41.74 -25.01 34.33
C LEU A 888 -42.85 -23.97 34.52
N GLU A 889 -43.55 -23.59 33.45
CA GLU A 889 -44.72 -22.71 33.54
C GLU A 889 -45.82 -23.37 34.37
N GLU A 890 -46.08 -24.67 34.12
CA GLU A 890 -47.05 -25.45 34.90
C GLU A 890 -46.67 -25.52 36.39
N CYS A 891 -45.38 -25.67 36.70
CA CYS A 891 -44.89 -25.63 38.06
C CYS A 891 -45.16 -24.28 38.75
N LEU A 892 -44.91 -23.16 38.08
CA LEU A 892 -45.21 -21.84 38.64
C LEU A 892 -46.72 -21.63 38.85
N LYS A 893 -47.55 -22.07 37.89
CA LYS A 893 -49.01 -22.05 38.03
C LYS A 893 -49.48 -22.84 39.25
N ASP A 894 -48.91 -24.04 39.46
CA ASP A 894 -49.23 -24.87 40.63
C ASP A 894 -48.67 -24.29 41.93
N ALA A 895 -47.50 -23.65 41.91
CA ALA A 895 -46.93 -22.96 43.06
C ALA A 895 -47.80 -21.77 43.50
N LEU A 896 -48.41 -21.05 42.54
CA LEU A 896 -49.35 -19.96 42.83
C LEU A 896 -50.62 -20.47 43.54
N ILE A 897 -51.27 -21.52 43.01
CA ILE A 897 -52.48 -22.09 43.61
C ILE A 897 -52.19 -22.61 45.03
N ASN A 898 -51.05 -23.26 45.21
CA ASN A 898 -50.63 -23.80 46.50
C ASN A 898 -50.06 -22.74 47.46
N LYS A 899 -50.07 -21.45 47.08
CA LYS A 899 -49.54 -20.32 47.87
C LYS A 899 -48.07 -20.48 48.28
N LYS A 900 -47.26 -21.08 47.41
CA LYS A 900 -45.82 -21.34 47.64
C LYS A 900 -44.90 -20.22 47.13
N ILE A 901 -45.41 -19.31 46.30
CA ILE A 901 -44.64 -18.15 45.78
C ILE A 901 -44.49 -17.11 46.89
N GLN A 902 -43.24 -16.78 47.23
CA GLN A 902 -42.93 -15.85 48.32
C GLN A 902 -42.71 -14.42 47.82
N THR A 903 -42.15 -14.25 46.63
CA THR A 903 -41.87 -12.93 46.04
C THR A 903 -43.18 -12.29 45.53
N PRO A 904 -43.60 -11.12 46.03
CA PRO A 904 -44.89 -10.54 45.68
C PRO A 904 -44.94 -10.09 44.21
N GLU A 905 -43.84 -9.59 43.66
CA GLU A 905 -43.75 -9.20 42.25
C GLU A 905 -43.87 -10.42 41.32
N CYS A 906 -43.23 -11.54 41.68
CA CYS A 906 -43.40 -12.81 40.96
C CYS A 906 -44.85 -13.32 41.04
N ASN A 907 -45.47 -13.20 42.21
CA ASN A 907 -46.85 -13.62 42.45
C ASN A 907 -47.83 -12.92 41.50
N VAL A 908 -47.68 -11.60 41.35
CA VAL A 908 -48.48 -10.79 40.41
C VAL A 908 -48.20 -11.19 38.96
N GLU A 909 -46.94 -11.39 38.58
CA GLU A 909 -46.60 -11.72 37.18
C GLU A 909 -47.07 -13.12 36.77
N VAL A 910 -46.99 -14.11 37.67
CA VAL A 910 -47.56 -15.45 37.43
C VAL A 910 -49.09 -15.39 37.34
N ALA A 911 -49.75 -14.52 38.12
CA ALA A 911 -51.19 -14.28 37.96
C ALA A 911 -51.53 -13.63 36.61
N ASN A 912 -50.75 -12.62 36.17
CA ASN A 912 -50.90 -12.01 34.84
C ASN A 912 -50.75 -13.05 33.71
N MET A 913 -49.76 -13.93 33.82
CA MET A 913 -49.52 -15.02 32.86
C MET A 913 -50.72 -15.99 32.78
N ILE A 914 -51.36 -16.31 33.92
CA ILE A 914 -52.58 -17.11 33.94
C ILE A 914 -53.74 -16.39 33.24
N GLU A 915 -53.91 -15.08 33.47
CA GLU A 915 -54.94 -14.30 32.76
C GLU A 915 -54.68 -14.20 31.25
N GLU A 916 -53.41 -14.03 30.85
CA GLU A 916 -52.99 -14.04 29.45
C GLU A 916 -53.39 -15.36 28.77
N SER A 917 -53.23 -16.50 29.46
CA SER A 917 -53.65 -17.82 28.96
C SER A 917 -55.17 -18.02 28.88
N GLN A 918 -55.97 -17.21 29.58
CA GLN A 918 -57.43 -17.23 29.46
C GLN A 918 -57.92 -16.49 28.20
N ALA A 919 -57.16 -15.47 27.78
CA ALA A 919 -57.53 -14.59 26.67
C ALA A 919 -57.43 -15.28 25.29
N ASP A 920 -56.61 -16.32 25.12
CA ASP A 920 -56.67 -17.22 23.98
C ASP A 920 -56.13 -18.61 24.35
N ILE A 921 -56.81 -19.66 23.91
CA ILE A 921 -56.39 -21.04 24.15
C ILE A 921 -55.03 -21.36 23.52
N GLN A 922 -54.63 -20.64 22.46
CA GLN A 922 -53.34 -20.81 21.79
C GLN A 922 -52.14 -20.43 22.67
N VAL A 923 -52.36 -19.55 23.65
CA VAL A 923 -51.35 -19.13 24.63
C VAL A 923 -51.05 -20.24 25.65
N ASP A 924 -51.99 -21.18 25.85
CA ASP A 924 -51.79 -22.37 26.68
C ASP A 924 -51.59 -23.63 25.82
N PRO A 925 -50.35 -23.93 25.39
CA PRO A 925 -50.06 -25.04 24.48
C PRO A 925 -50.47 -26.40 25.07
N LEU A 926 -50.38 -26.57 26.40
CA LEU A 926 -50.74 -27.81 27.08
C LEU A 926 -52.26 -28.02 27.12
N LEU A 927 -53.02 -26.97 27.42
CA LEU A 927 -54.49 -27.01 27.36
C LEU A 927 -54.97 -27.23 25.93
N GLN A 928 -54.39 -26.52 24.96
CA GLN A 928 -54.73 -26.67 23.55
C GLN A 928 -54.46 -28.11 23.08
N GLN A 929 -53.30 -28.70 23.42
CA GLN A 929 -52.96 -30.06 23.06
C GLN A 929 -53.90 -31.08 23.72
N ALA A 930 -54.24 -30.89 25.00
CA ALA A 930 -55.17 -31.75 25.72
C ALA A 930 -56.61 -31.71 25.15
N CYS A 931 -57.03 -30.56 24.62
CA CYS A 931 -58.38 -30.31 24.12
C CYS A 931 -58.50 -30.30 22.58
N ALA A 932 -57.43 -30.63 21.83
CA ALA A 932 -57.40 -30.49 20.37
C ALA A 932 -58.54 -31.24 19.65
N LEU A 933 -58.83 -32.48 20.06
CA LEU A 933 -59.91 -33.29 19.49
C LEU A 933 -61.30 -32.72 19.82
N ASP A 934 -61.48 -32.26 21.06
CA ASP A 934 -62.74 -31.69 21.53
C ASP A 934 -63.04 -30.35 20.83
N LEU A 935 -62.00 -29.54 20.57
CA LEU A 935 -62.12 -28.29 19.82
C LEU A 935 -62.56 -28.55 18.36
N LEU A 936 -61.97 -29.54 17.69
CA LEU A 936 -62.35 -29.92 16.33
C LEU A 936 -63.79 -30.46 16.27
N GLN A 937 -64.22 -31.20 17.29
CA GLN A 937 -65.54 -31.79 17.33
C GLN A 937 -66.66 -30.78 17.65
N TYR A 938 -66.39 -29.83 18.55
CA TYR A 938 -67.44 -29.00 19.16
C TYR A 938 -67.33 -27.50 18.90
N CYS A 939 -66.15 -27.00 18.52
CA CYS A 939 -65.85 -25.57 18.42
C CYS A 939 -65.20 -25.19 17.07
N SER A 940 -65.32 -26.02 16.04
CA SER A 940 -64.69 -25.84 14.72
C SER A 940 -65.16 -24.59 13.97
N GLU A 941 -66.43 -24.22 14.11
CA GLU A 941 -67.03 -23.04 13.45
C GLU A 941 -66.75 -21.71 14.18
N ILE A 942 -66.18 -21.77 15.39
CA ILE A 942 -65.90 -20.58 16.19
C ILE A 942 -64.52 -20.05 15.81
N ALA A 943 -64.45 -18.79 15.43
CA ALA A 943 -63.18 -18.12 15.17
C ALA A 943 -62.27 -18.12 16.43
N GLN A 944 -60.98 -18.38 16.20
CA GLN A 944 -59.94 -18.39 17.24
C GLN A 944 -59.73 -16.99 17.85
N GLY A 945 -59.14 -16.91 19.04
CA GLY A 945 -58.89 -15.64 19.74
C GLY A 945 -60.03 -15.17 20.66
N ASN A 946 -59.75 -14.15 21.46
CA ASN A 946 -60.67 -13.50 22.42
C ASN A 946 -61.40 -14.45 23.39
N GLY A 947 -60.73 -15.53 23.80
CA GLY A 947 -61.21 -16.50 24.77
C GLY A 947 -62.39 -17.34 24.28
N ARG A 948 -62.76 -17.23 22.99
CA ARG A 948 -63.96 -17.85 22.42
C ARG A 948 -63.92 -19.37 22.49
N HIS A 949 -62.76 -19.97 22.24
CA HIS A 949 -62.56 -21.42 22.34
C HIS A 949 -62.59 -21.93 23.78
N VAL A 950 -61.97 -21.21 24.72
CA VAL A 950 -62.05 -21.53 26.16
C VAL A 950 -63.49 -21.45 26.65
N ASN A 951 -64.22 -20.40 26.24
CA ASN A 951 -65.64 -20.22 26.56
C ASN A 951 -66.54 -21.28 25.90
N CYS A 952 -66.27 -21.69 24.66
CA CYS A 952 -66.98 -22.78 24.01
C CYS A 952 -66.82 -24.10 24.79
N LEU A 953 -65.59 -24.45 25.16
CA LEU A 953 -65.31 -25.64 25.95
C LEU A 953 -65.98 -25.57 27.33
N LYS A 954 -66.01 -24.40 27.98
CA LYS A 954 -66.76 -24.17 29.22
C LYS A 954 -68.25 -24.46 29.06
N LEU A 955 -68.89 -23.92 28.02
CA LEU A 955 -70.30 -24.13 27.74
C LEU A 955 -70.61 -25.61 27.46
N MET A 956 -69.72 -26.34 26.78
CA MET A 956 -69.90 -27.77 26.54
C MET A 956 -69.75 -28.60 27.82
N MET A 957 -68.83 -28.21 28.71
CA MET A 957 -68.65 -28.81 30.03
C MET A 957 -69.89 -28.58 30.92
N ASP A 958 -70.42 -27.36 30.95
CA ASP A 958 -71.63 -26.99 31.71
C ASP A 958 -72.87 -27.71 31.19
N LYS A 959 -72.96 -27.92 29.86
CA LYS A 959 -74.01 -28.72 29.20
C LYS A 959 -73.82 -30.24 29.36
N LYS A 960 -72.86 -30.70 30.15
CA LYS A 960 -72.53 -32.13 30.40
C LYS A 960 -72.26 -32.95 29.13
N LYS A 961 -71.71 -32.33 28.08
CA LYS A 961 -71.27 -33.06 26.88
C LYS A 961 -70.02 -33.89 27.20
N LYS A 962 -69.81 -35.00 26.47
CA LYS A 962 -68.70 -35.94 26.69
C LYS A 962 -67.39 -35.37 26.10
N LEU A 963 -66.78 -34.42 26.81
CA LEU A 963 -65.39 -34.02 26.55
C LEU A 963 -64.44 -35.19 26.88
N SER A 964 -63.29 -35.25 26.22
CA SER A 964 -62.24 -36.20 26.57
C SER A 964 -61.83 -36.05 28.05
N THR A 965 -61.45 -37.16 28.70
CA THR A 965 -61.07 -37.15 30.12
C THR A 965 -59.87 -36.24 30.39
N LYS A 966 -58.90 -36.22 29.47
CA LYS A 966 -57.74 -35.33 29.52
C LYS A 966 -58.15 -33.86 29.43
N CYS A 967 -58.95 -33.47 28.43
CA CYS A 967 -59.40 -32.09 28.27
C CYS A 967 -60.25 -31.63 29.46
N LYS A 968 -61.20 -32.46 29.93
CA LYS A 968 -62.06 -32.13 31.07
C LYS A 968 -61.25 -31.87 32.35
N ASN A 969 -60.29 -32.74 32.67
CA ASN A 969 -59.44 -32.57 33.86
C ASN A 969 -58.58 -31.31 33.75
N MET A 970 -57.98 -31.06 32.59
CA MET A 970 -57.14 -29.88 32.35
C MET A 970 -57.95 -28.58 32.43
N LEU A 971 -59.13 -28.53 31.78
CA LEU A 971 -60.05 -27.39 31.84
C LEU A 971 -60.51 -27.09 33.27
N THR A 972 -60.82 -28.12 34.06
CA THR A 972 -61.25 -27.94 35.45
C THR A 972 -60.13 -27.31 36.28
N LYS A 973 -58.89 -27.80 36.12
CA LYS A 973 -57.69 -27.22 36.76
C LYS A 973 -57.47 -25.76 36.35
N ARG A 974 -57.64 -25.44 35.06
CA ARG A 974 -57.49 -24.08 34.52
C ARG A 974 -58.55 -23.10 35.02
N PHE A 975 -59.82 -23.50 35.11
CA PHE A 975 -60.87 -22.61 35.65
C PHE A 975 -60.64 -22.26 37.12
N GLU A 976 -60.07 -23.17 37.90
CA GLU A 976 -59.64 -22.89 39.28
C GLU A 976 -58.49 -21.87 39.30
N MET A 977 -57.48 -22.05 38.43
CA MET A 977 -56.37 -21.10 38.26
C MET A 977 -56.87 -19.70 37.87
N TYR A 978 -57.77 -19.58 36.88
CA TYR A 978 -58.31 -18.29 36.45
C TYR A 978 -59.05 -17.55 37.57
N LYS A 979 -59.85 -18.27 38.37
CA LYS A 979 -60.56 -17.69 39.51
C LYS A 979 -59.60 -17.15 40.56
N ASN A 980 -58.52 -17.88 40.85
CA ASN A 980 -57.53 -17.47 41.84
C ASN A 980 -56.66 -16.30 41.34
N ALA A 981 -56.26 -16.31 40.06
CA ALA A 981 -55.46 -15.24 39.47
C ALA A 981 -56.21 -13.90 39.43
N ALA A 982 -57.51 -13.91 39.10
CA ALA A 982 -58.34 -12.71 39.06
C ALA A 982 -58.49 -12.01 40.42
N LEU A 983 -58.25 -12.70 41.54
CA LEU A 983 -58.24 -12.12 42.89
C LEU A 983 -56.92 -11.39 43.21
N ILE A 984 -55.83 -11.77 42.54
CA ILE A 984 -54.47 -11.28 42.79
C ILE A 984 -54.13 -10.12 41.83
N ALA A 985 -54.55 -10.22 40.57
CA ALA A 985 -54.33 -9.22 39.53
C ALA A 985 -55.66 -8.76 38.90
N PRO A 986 -56.53 -8.04 39.64
CA PRO A 986 -57.84 -7.65 39.10
C PRO A 986 -57.71 -6.74 37.87
N MET A 987 -58.42 -7.08 36.79
CA MET A 987 -58.52 -6.22 35.60
C MET A 987 -59.02 -4.81 35.99
N PRO A 988 -58.39 -3.72 35.49
CA PRO A 988 -58.91 -2.37 35.72
C PRO A 988 -60.25 -2.21 34.97
N LEU A 989 -61.31 -1.95 35.73
CA LEU A 989 -62.64 -1.62 35.21
C LEU A 989 -62.64 -0.16 34.76
N GLU A 990 -62.40 0.11 33.48
CA GLU A 990 -62.35 1.48 32.95
C GLU A 990 -63.69 1.94 32.34
N ASN A 991 -64.58 1.04 31.89
CA ASN A 991 -65.81 1.40 31.15
C ASN A 991 -67.11 0.76 31.70
N PHE A 992 -68.22 1.51 31.65
CA PHE A 992 -69.59 1.07 32.01
C PHE A 992 -70.11 -0.12 31.17
N GLU A 993 -69.66 -0.25 29.93
CA GLU A 993 -70.02 -1.36 29.03
C GLU A 993 -69.43 -2.71 29.50
N GLN A 994 -68.22 -2.67 30.08
CA GLN A 994 -67.57 -3.86 30.65
C GLN A 994 -68.21 -4.26 31.98
N LEU A 995 -68.63 -3.28 32.79
CA LEU A 995 -69.45 -3.53 33.98
C LEU A 995 -70.77 -4.22 33.60
N TYR A 996 -71.42 -3.80 32.51
CA TYR A 996 -72.64 -4.42 32.01
C TYR A 996 -72.44 -5.89 31.59
N HIS A 997 -71.37 -6.20 30.84
CA HIS A 997 -71.06 -7.58 30.43
C HIS A 997 -70.67 -8.49 31.60
N GLN A 998 -69.99 -7.95 32.62
CA GLN A 998 -69.58 -8.71 33.80
C GLN A 998 -70.73 -8.93 34.80
N VAL A 999 -71.64 -7.96 34.93
CA VAL A 999 -72.87 -8.08 35.73
C VAL A 999 -73.89 -9.03 35.07
N THR A 1000 -73.97 -9.04 33.74
CA THR A 1000 -74.88 -9.94 33.00
C THR A 1000 -74.39 -11.39 32.89
N SER A 1001 -73.09 -11.63 33.03
CA SER A 1001 -72.48 -12.97 33.09
C SER A 1001 -72.33 -13.53 34.51
N SER A 1002 -72.59 -12.72 35.55
CA SER A 1002 -72.57 -13.15 36.95
C SER A 1002 -73.78 -14.02 37.31
N PRO A 1003 -73.62 -15.10 38.11
CA PRO A 1003 -74.73 -15.89 38.64
C PRO A 1003 -75.69 -15.07 39.52
N SER A 1004 -75.26 -13.90 40.02
CA SER A 1004 -76.07 -12.95 40.79
C SER A 1004 -76.69 -11.81 39.97
N ARG A 1005 -76.80 -11.96 38.63
CA ARG A 1005 -77.44 -10.98 37.73
C ARG A 1005 -78.81 -10.50 38.22
N GLN A 1006 -79.62 -11.40 38.80
CA GLN A 1006 -80.94 -11.06 39.33
C GLN A 1006 -80.87 -10.10 40.53
N TYR A 1007 -79.86 -10.24 41.38
CA TYR A 1007 -79.64 -9.39 42.55
C TYR A 1007 -79.24 -7.96 42.13
N PHE A 1008 -78.31 -7.83 41.18
CA PHE A 1008 -77.90 -6.53 40.65
C PHE A 1008 -79.04 -5.82 39.91
N PHE A 1009 -79.83 -6.56 39.12
CA PHE A 1009 -80.99 -6.00 38.43
C PHE A 1009 -82.02 -5.45 39.44
N LEU A 1010 -82.27 -6.18 40.53
CA LEU A 1010 -83.20 -5.79 41.58
C LEU A 1010 -82.72 -4.53 42.34
N ILE A 1011 -81.41 -4.42 42.61
CA ILE A 1011 -80.83 -3.19 43.20
C ILE A 1011 -80.96 -2.00 42.25
N THR A 1012 -80.68 -2.15 40.96
CA THR A 1012 -80.83 -1.05 39.99
C THR A 1012 -82.28 -0.60 39.84
N VAL A 1013 -83.25 -1.51 39.89
CA VAL A 1013 -84.68 -1.18 39.85
C VAL A 1013 -85.10 -0.44 41.12
N ILE A 1014 -84.62 -0.86 42.30
CA ILE A 1014 -84.88 -0.16 43.56
C ILE A 1014 -84.26 1.24 43.53
N PHE A 1015 -83.02 1.37 43.06
CA PHE A 1015 -82.33 2.66 42.95
C PHE A 1015 -83.07 3.62 42.00
N LEU A 1016 -83.41 3.18 40.79
CA LEU A 1016 -84.21 3.98 39.84
C LEU A 1016 -85.59 4.33 40.41
N GLY A 1017 -86.22 3.40 41.14
CA GLY A 1017 -87.46 3.65 41.87
C GLY A 1017 -87.32 4.74 42.93
N THR A 1018 -86.25 4.71 43.73
CA THR A 1018 -85.98 5.74 44.74
C THR A 1018 -85.69 7.11 44.12
N VAL A 1019 -84.92 7.17 43.02
CA VAL A 1019 -84.65 8.42 42.29
C VAL A 1019 -85.91 8.98 41.66
N PHE A 1020 -86.80 8.13 41.13
CA PHE A 1020 -88.08 8.55 40.57
C PHE A 1020 -89.05 9.08 41.66
N ILE A 1021 -89.08 8.43 42.83
CA ILE A 1021 -89.88 8.89 43.98
C ILE A 1021 -89.35 10.21 44.54
N VAL A 1022 -88.03 10.36 44.69
CA VAL A 1022 -87.39 11.61 45.13
C VAL A 1022 -87.58 12.71 44.08
N GLY A 1023 -87.46 12.41 42.79
CA GLY A 1023 -87.72 13.34 41.69
C GLY A 1023 -89.17 13.82 41.63
N LEU A 1024 -90.14 12.95 41.90
CA LEU A 1024 -91.57 13.31 42.00
C LEU A 1024 -91.87 14.18 43.23
N MET A 1025 -91.19 13.94 44.35
CA MET A 1025 -91.35 14.73 45.58
C MET A 1025 -90.65 16.10 45.49
N CYS A 1026 -89.47 16.18 44.86
CA CYS A 1026 -88.74 17.44 44.65
C CYS A 1026 -89.29 18.27 43.48
N GLY A 1027 -89.91 17.65 42.47
CA GLY A 1027 -90.52 18.33 41.33
C GLY A 1027 -91.76 19.18 41.68
N LYS A 1028 -92.47 18.86 42.78
CA LYS A 1028 -93.63 19.64 43.25
C LYS A 1028 -93.28 20.83 44.16
N LEU A 1029 -92.02 20.95 44.62
CA LEU A 1029 -91.57 22.07 45.47
C LEU A 1029 -90.89 23.21 44.70
N ASN A 1030 -90.50 23.00 43.43
CA ASN A 1030 -89.68 23.98 42.68
C ASN A 1030 -90.45 24.88 41.68
N ASN A 1031 -91.75 24.67 41.48
CA ASN A 1031 -92.58 25.53 40.60
C ASN A 1031 -93.07 26.84 41.25
N ARG A 1032 -92.68 27.16 42.50
CA ARG A 1032 -93.02 28.43 43.19
C ARG A 1032 -91.87 29.43 43.33
N LYS A 1033 -90.66 29.16 42.81
CA LYS A 1033 -89.48 30.05 42.99
C LYS A 1033 -88.85 30.64 41.71
N TYR A 1034 -89.31 30.31 40.51
CA TYR A 1034 -88.75 30.83 39.24
C TYR A 1034 -89.54 32.02 38.63
N MET A 1035 -90.01 32.96 39.46
CA MET A 1035 -90.73 34.18 39.04
C MET A 1035 -90.09 35.47 39.60
N LEU A 1036 -88.77 35.47 39.89
CA LEU A 1036 -88.09 36.62 40.50
C LEU A 1036 -86.64 36.89 40.05
N LEU A 1037 -86.18 36.33 38.91
CA LEU A 1037 -84.82 36.59 38.38
C LEU A 1037 -84.83 36.89 36.87
N LYS A 1038 -85.77 37.75 36.46
CA LYS A 1038 -85.76 38.41 35.14
C LYS A 1038 -85.56 39.90 35.40
N ASN A 1039 -84.32 40.29 35.72
CA ASN A 1039 -83.74 41.64 35.63
C ASN A 1039 -82.33 41.64 36.22
N LYS A 1040 -81.34 41.25 35.41
CA LYS A 1040 -80.03 41.90 35.29
C LYS A 1040 -79.28 41.31 34.10
#